data_AF-A0A9C8L7W1-F1
#
_entry.id   AF-A0A9C8L7W1-F1
#
_cell.length_a   1.000
_cell.length_b   1.000
_cell.length_c   1.000
_cell.angle_alpha   90.00
_cell.angle_beta   90.00
_cell.angle_gamma   90.00
#
_symmetry.space_group_name_H-M   'P 1'
#
loop_
_entity.id
_entity.type
_entity.pdbx_description
1 polymer ?
#
loop_
_entity_poly.entity_id
_entity_poly.type
_entity_poly.pdbx_seq_one_letter_code
_entity_poly.pdbx_strand_id
1 'polypeptide(L)'
;MTDSPQMTTASPSALRRLWPRIELLLLLLLAPLLIFPQPDVAPWLLGLIPLLWACRWLAQGRLTVRTPLDVPLLILLIMTLVGLAAAYDPARSLPKVCGLLLGVALFYAMVNGIRTRRGLWLAAGLILAGGAAMAAASLVGAHWAGRKSPLLFPFLSAVYERAPTLLRGIPRAERGFNANQVAGALTLFVPLAAVLLLHALRRRSLPAWLHVLRTLGLAAVLGLTAFTLLLTQSRMACVAVSLALLLSGATLGRWPRRVVLVLLLVGIGLLAYYGPDRVGQALFGVPNLESLAEETSWVGRVEIWRRSLRVIQDHPLTGIGFDTLFPVIHARYPTFLIPAGRDATHAHNLFLQTGLDLGLPGLAAFAWLLLAFGWMMAQVWRRTSLPADGDADGAAGGAAGGAVDGAGPLGGAAALAAGLGLGLLAQVTFGLADAIALGQKPGVFTWAVLGLGAALWTSDVGRQTSDMRRRTLDVRRRTAIVCLVLVLLVAVWGYSRVNRARAWLALLEADLEALQTLSQGAGGDVEEAAALLHQTRADLLGLQSELALPLALAPRLGWMPVYGPDLAAAPHLVQMGLDLTAAGEGLVEPLAGLADAPPAVAMDGLRAARPDLARALATLERVRQSREAIRAGDLSPRLREGVAQLDRLLPLLENGVQGAMALPELLGGDRPRTYLVLVQNDDELRPTGGFISGVARVVVAGGEVIHLTFEDSYAVDDFSKAYPVAPRPMREVMGPVPWVFRDSNWSPDFPTAAEMALQLYRLRYDVEADGVDFDGVVFDGVVAIDQETLRLLVEALGPLTVLEHPEPLTGDNVIQAVRQSWAPAEGQGLTVEWRAQRKDFMGRLLTAVVNRLRAGDVDLAALGGAVLQALEERHLFVYVPAEGAAHRAASGAAGGAALRRAGWDGALHEGPGDYLMLVDANLGFNKVNPYVTERLSYTVDLRDLDRPRAVLTVTHRHDGPDTGAPDTGAPCRHESRYDLTYEQMMARCYWDYVRVYAPGGSRLLEATPHPVPGRLLLTGQDRAGETEVLPGEGGRAVFATFLVLAPGERVETRFVYDLPASVLEAVGDGGWRYRLYVQKQGGTGARPVRIALRLPEEARLVAATPFPDRQVDNTLLYERELRRDLEIVVDAALSN
;
A
#
# COMPACT_ATOMS: atom_id res chain seq x y z
N MET A 1 -19.77 70.59 47.30
CA MET A 1 -19.38 69.32 47.95
C MET A 1 -20.65 68.48 48.06
N THR A 2 -21.08 67.93 46.94
CA THR A 2 -20.96 66.50 46.54
C THR A 2 -21.99 65.60 47.22
N ASP A 3 -23.23 65.78 46.78
CA ASP A 3 -24.28 64.76 46.83
C ASP A 3 -23.90 63.59 45.92
N SER A 4 -23.97 62.38 46.47
CA SER A 4 -23.81 61.13 45.73
C SER A 4 -25.18 60.55 45.41
N PRO A 5 -25.54 60.29 44.15
CA PRO A 5 -26.86 59.76 43.81
C PRO A 5 -26.93 58.25 44.07
N GLN A 6 -27.99 57.82 44.76
CA GLN A 6 -28.39 56.42 44.86
C GLN A 6 -28.79 55.91 43.47
N MET A 7 -27.96 55.05 42.87
CA MET A 7 -28.33 54.29 41.68
C MET A 7 -29.35 53.21 42.06
N THR A 8 -30.57 53.40 41.58
CA THR A 8 -31.65 52.42 41.58
C THR A 8 -31.24 51.19 40.77
N THR A 9 -31.24 50.01 41.40
CA THR A 9 -31.05 48.73 40.72
C THR A 9 -32.24 48.46 39.81
N ALA A 10 -32.08 48.65 38.50
CA ALA A 10 -33.08 48.32 37.50
C ALA A 10 -33.51 46.84 37.64
N SER A 11 -34.82 46.60 37.74
CA SER A 11 -35.36 45.24 37.78
C SER A 11 -34.94 44.46 36.52
N PRO A 12 -34.63 43.16 36.61
CA PRO A 12 -34.29 42.37 35.43
C PRO A 12 -35.44 42.42 34.41
N SER A 13 -35.16 42.88 33.19
CA SER A 13 -36.15 42.93 32.11
C SER A 13 -36.86 41.57 31.96
N ALA A 14 -38.16 41.58 31.68
CA ALA A 14 -38.99 40.35 31.60
C ALA A 14 -38.37 39.29 30.67
N LEU A 15 -37.71 39.73 29.59
CA LEU A 15 -36.93 38.92 28.65
C LEU A 15 -35.83 38.08 29.32
N ARG A 16 -35.05 38.63 30.28
CA ARG A 16 -33.99 37.87 30.97
C ARG A 16 -34.53 36.71 31.80
N ARG A 17 -35.75 36.86 32.35
CA ARG A 17 -36.44 35.84 33.16
C ARG A 17 -37.13 34.79 32.30
N LEU A 18 -37.60 35.15 31.11
CA LEU A 18 -38.36 34.27 30.21
C LEU A 18 -37.46 33.48 29.23
N TRP A 19 -36.26 33.96 28.93
CA TRP A 19 -35.38 33.38 27.89
C TRP A 19 -35.17 31.85 27.98
N PRO A 20 -34.87 31.23 29.13
CA PRO A 20 -34.67 29.77 29.18
C PRO A 20 -35.90 28.95 28.81
N ARG A 21 -37.10 29.51 29.03
CA ARG A 21 -38.36 28.87 28.63
C ARG A 21 -38.59 29.04 27.13
N ILE A 22 -38.24 30.21 26.59
CA ILE A 22 -38.28 30.48 25.14
C ILE A 22 -37.29 29.57 24.41
N GLU A 23 -36.06 29.42 24.90
CA GLU A 23 -35.06 28.50 24.34
C GLU A 23 -35.58 27.06 24.27
N LEU A 24 -36.18 26.57 25.36
CA LEU A 24 -36.77 25.23 25.37
C LEU A 24 -37.91 25.07 24.35
N LEU A 25 -38.78 26.09 24.21
CA LEU A 25 -39.86 26.08 23.22
C LEU A 25 -39.31 26.12 21.78
N LEU A 26 -38.31 26.96 21.51
CA LEU A 26 -37.66 27.06 20.20
C LEU A 26 -36.98 25.74 19.83
N LEU A 27 -36.29 25.09 20.77
CA LEU A 27 -35.69 23.78 20.54
C LEU A 27 -36.72 22.69 20.27
N LEU A 28 -37.88 22.73 20.93
CA LEU A 28 -38.97 21.79 20.65
C LEU A 28 -39.57 22.02 19.25
N LEU A 29 -39.66 23.26 18.79
CA LEU A 29 -40.09 23.59 17.42
C LEU A 29 -39.05 23.19 16.36
N LEU A 30 -37.76 23.30 16.67
CA LEU A 30 -36.66 22.91 15.79
C LEU A 30 -36.37 21.39 15.78
N ALA A 31 -36.84 20.65 16.80
CA ALA A 31 -36.55 19.24 16.96
C ALA A 31 -36.91 18.38 15.74
N PRO A 32 -38.07 18.53 15.06
CA PRO A 32 -38.38 17.74 13.86
C PRO A 32 -37.35 17.93 12.73
N LEU A 33 -36.88 19.16 12.51
CA LEU A 33 -35.87 19.48 11.49
C LEU A 33 -34.50 18.88 11.83
N LEU A 34 -34.12 18.91 13.11
CA LEU A 34 -32.85 18.35 13.60
C LEU A 34 -32.86 16.82 13.72
N ILE A 35 -34.04 16.19 13.88
CA ILE A 35 -34.20 14.72 13.92
C ILE A 35 -34.24 14.13 12.50
N PHE A 36 -34.73 14.90 11.51
CA PHE A 36 -34.81 14.49 10.11
C PHE A 36 -34.09 15.49 9.17
N PRO A 37 -32.78 15.76 9.36
CA PRO A 37 -32.09 16.77 8.57
C PRO A 37 -31.85 16.30 7.14
N GLN A 38 -32.18 17.11 6.15
CA GLN A 38 -31.72 16.90 4.77
C GLN A 38 -30.22 17.24 4.67
N PRO A 39 -29.41 16.52 3.86
CA PRO A 39 -27.95 16.69 3.85
C PRO A 39 -27.46 18.11 3.54
N ASP A 40 -28.17 18.81 2.66
CA ASP A 40 -27.98 20.20 2.24
C ASP A 40 -28.35 21.22 3.34
N VAL A 41 -29.35 20.91 4.17
CA VAL A 41 -29.83 21.80 5.24
C VAL A 41 -29.11 21.55 6.57
N ALA A 42 -28.51 20.37 6.75
CA ALA A 42 -27.87 19.96 8.00
C ALA A 42 -26.79 20.95 8.52
N PRO A 43 -25.86 21.48 7.70
CA PRO A 43 -24.85 22.43 8.18
C PRO A 43 -25.46 23.72 8.74
N TRP A 44 -26.54 24.23 8.14
CA TRP A 44 -27.24 25.43 8.59
C TRP A 44 -27.96 25.21 9.92
N LEU A 45 -28.59 24.04 10.09
CA LEU A 45 -29.23 23.66 11.35
C LEU A 45 -28.22 23.53 12.51
N LEU A 46 -26.99 23.08 12.22
CA LEU A 46 -25.91 23.02 13.19
C LEU A 46 -25.49 24.40 13.72
N GLY A 47 -25.54 25.45 12.87
CA GLY A 47 -25.25 26.83 13.26
C GLY A 47 -26.28 27.45 14.23
N LEU A 48 -27.51 26.95 14.25
CA LEU A 48 -28.59 27.50 15.09
C LEU A 48 -28.40 27.20 16.59
N ILE A 49 -27.79 26.07 16.94
CA ILE A 49 -27.61 25.67 18.36
C ILE A 49 -26.62 26.60 19.09
N PRO A 50 -25.41 26.89 18.55
CA PRO A 50 -24.52 27.89 19.13
C PRO A 50 -25.16 29.28 19.21
N LEU A 51 -25.98 29.67 18.23
CA LEU A 51 -26.70 30.94 18.25
C LEU A 51 -27.69 31.02 19.42
N LEU A 52 -28.46 29.95 19.68
CA LEU A 52 -29.35 29.88 20.86
C LEU A 52 -28.58 30.02 22.17
N TRP A 53 -27.40 29.40 22.27
CA TRP A 53 -26.53 29.51 23.44
C TRP A 53 -25.91 30.90 23.59
N ALA A 54 -25.52 31.55 22.48
CA ALA A 54 -25.02 32.92 22.46
C ALA A 54 -26.10 33.91 22.90
N CYS A 55 -27.33 33.76 22.40
CA CYS A 55 -28.47 34.56 22.83
C CYS A 55 -28.79 34.35 24.33
N ARG A 56 -28.65 33.12 24.84
CA ARG A 56 -28.75 32.85 26.29
C ARG A 56 -27.66 33.57 27.07
N TRP A 57 -26.43 33.56 26.58
CA TRP A 57 -25.32 34.28 27.23
C TRP A 57 -25.56 35.78 27.25
N LEU A 58 -25.98 36.38 26.14
CA LEU A 58 -26.34 37.80 26.04
C LEU A 58 -27.51 38.17 26.98
N ALA A 59 -28.53 37.31 27.07
CA ALA A 59 -29.69 37.54 27.92
C ALA A 59 -29.38 37.34 29.42
N GLN A 60 -28.52 36.40 29.79
CA GLN A 60 -28.35 35.97 31.19
C GLN A 60 -26.99 36.26 31.82
N GLY A 61 -26.01 36.72 31.05
CA GLY A 61 -24.62 36.91 31.50
C GLY A 61 -23.89 35.60 31.81
N ARG A 62 -24.49 34.44 31.51
CA ARG A 62 -23.91 33.12 31.73
C ARG A 62 -24.39 32.15 30.67
N LEU A 63 -23.51 31.25 30.24
CA LEU A 63 -23.81 30.25 29.22
C LEU A 63 -24.68 29.10 29.74
N THR A 64 -24.54 28.66 31.00
CA THR A 64 -25.36 27.58 31.58
C THR A 64 -25.24 27.54 33.11
N VAL A 65 -26.11 26.77 33.77
CA VAL A 65 -25.94 26.36 35.17
C VAL A 65 -24.96 25.19 35.22
N ARG A 66 -23.99 25.25 36.15
CA ARG A 66 -22.96 24.21 36.28
C ARG A 66 -23.54 22.89 36.77
N THR A 67 -23.19 21.80 36.09
CA THR A 67 -23.54 20.44 36.48
C THR A 67 -22.30 19.55 36.56
N PRO A 68 -22.32 18.45 37.35
CA PRO A 68 -21.24 17.45 37.31
C PRO A 68 -21.03 16.81 35.93
N LEU A 69 -21.97 16.97 35.00
CA LEU A 69 -21.93 16.40 33.65
C LEU A 69 -21.23 17.30 32.64
N ASP A 70 -20.90 18.55 32.99
CA ASP A 70 -20.37 19.53 32.02
C ASP A 70 -19.05 19.08 31.37
N VAL A 71 -18.13 18.49 32.15
CA VAL A 71 -16.82 18.03 31.65
C VAL A 71 -16.94 16.84 30.70
N PRO A 72 -17.59 15.72 31.08
CA PRO A 72 -17.76 14.61 30.14
C PRO A 72 -18.55 15.02 28.90
N LEU A 73 -19.53 15.93 29.00
CA LEU A 73 -20.24 16.45 27.83
C LEU A 73 -19.34 17.27 26.90
N LEU A 74 -18.46 18.11 27.46
CA LEU A 74 -17.51 18.87 26.65
C LEU A 74 -16.57 17.91 25.88
N ILE A 75 -16.02 16.90 26.57
CA ILE A 75 -15.16 15.87 25.93
C ILE A 75 -15.92 15.14 24.82
N LEU A 76 -17.18 14.75 25.06
CA LEU A 76 -18.02 14.13 24.03
C LEU A 76 -18.23 15.04 22.81
N LEU A 77 -18.49 16.32 23.01
CA LEU A 77 -18.65 17.28 21.90
C LEU A 77 -17.36 17.46 21.10
N ILE A 78 -16.20 17.51 21.75
CA ILE A 78 -14.90 17.58 21.08
C ILE A 78 -14.69 16.30 20.26
N MET A 79 -14.89 15.14 20.89
CA MET A 79 -14.71 13.87 20.20
C MET A 79 -15.71 13.67 19.08
N THR A 80 -16.87 14.32 19.12
CA THR A 80 -17.83 14.33 18.00
C THR A 80 -17.24 15.05 16.79
N LEU A 81 -16.52 16.15 16.99
CA LEU A 81 -15.81 16.85 15.91
C LEU A 81 -14.64 16.03 15.39
N VAL A 82 -13.87 15.40 16.29
CA VAL A 82 -12.75 14.51 15.91
C VAL A 82 -13.27 13.31 15.10
N GLY A 83 -14.32 12.64 15.58
CA GLY A 83 -14.93 11.50 14.89
C GLY A 83 -15.55 11.90 13.56
N LEU A 84 -16.17 13.08 13.45
CA LEU A 84 -16.68 13.60 12.18
C LEU A 84 -15.56 13.89 11.18
N ALA A 85 -14.43 14.43 11.64
CA ALA A 85 -13.26 14.68 10.80
C ALA A 85 -12.55 13.39 10.36
N ALA A 86 -12.58 12.36 11.19
CA ALA A 86 -12.02 11.03 10.90
C ALA A 86 -12.99 10.10 10.14
N ALA A 87 -14.22 10.55 9.88
CA ALA A 87 -15.24 9.74 9.24
C ALA A 87 -14.84 9.41 7.79
N TYR A 88 -15.01 8.14 7.41
CA TYR A 88 -14.82 7.69 6.02
C TYR A 88 -15.73 8.46 5.05
N ASP A 89 -16.97 8.74 5.47
CA ASP A 89 -17.97 9.52 4.74
C ASP A 89 -18.65 10.50 5.72
N PRO A 90 -18.21 11.78 5.77
CA PRO A 90 -18.78 12.77 6.67
C PRO A 90 -20.28 13.03 6.41
N ALA A 91 -20.75 12.85 5.17
CA ALA A 91 -22.16 13.08 4.83
C ALA A 91 -23.07 12.04 5.51
N ARG A 92 -22.58 10.81 5.74
CA ARG A 92 -23.29 9.79 6.54
C ARG A 92 -23.30 10.09 8.03
N SER A 93 -22.21 10.64 8.56
CA SER A 93 -22.11 10.99 9.98
C SER A 93 -22.96 12.22 10.36
N LEU A 94 -23.12 13.18 9.44
CA LEU A 94 -23.72 14.49 9.73
C LEU A 94 -25.14 14.43 10.33
N PRO A 95 -26.09 13.61 9.85
CA PRO A 95 -27.41 13.48 10.47
C PRO A 95 -27.37 12.99 11.92
N LYS A 96 -26.43 12.09 12.26
CA LYS A 96 -26.26 11.58 13.63
C LYS A 96 -25.66 12.64 14.54
N VAL A 97 -24.72 13.44 14.03
CA VAL A 97 -24.14 14.59 14.74
C VAL A 97 -25.23 15.62 15.06
N CYS A 98 -26.15 15.93 14.14
CA CYS A 98 -27.31 16.78 14.41
C CYS A 98 -28.18 16.24 15.56
N GLY A 99 -28.45 14.92 15.56
CA GLY A 99 -29.23 14.27 16.62
C GLY A 99 -28.57 14.35 17.99
N LEU A 100 -27.24 14.14 18.07
CA LEU A 100 -26.46 14.31 19.29
C LEU A 100 -26.48 15.76 19.79
N LEU A 101 -26.26 16.72 18.89
CA LEU A 101 -26.25 18.14 19.26
C LEU A 101 -27.62 18.64 19.71
N LEU A 102 -28.70 18.18 19.07
CA LEU A 102 -30.06 18.41 19.55
C LEU A 102 -30.24 17.87 20.98
N GLY A 103 -29.75 16.66 21.24
CA GLY A 103 -29.76 16.05 22.57
C GLY A 103 -29.05 16.90 23.63
N VAL A 104 -27.83 17.33 23.34
CA VAL A 104 -27.05 18.19 24.25
C VAL A 104 -27.70 19.57 24.43
N ALA A 105 -28.26 20.15 23.37
CA ALA A 105 -28.99 21.41 23.44
C ALA A 105 -30.24 21.28 24.33
N LEU A 106 -31.03 20.21 24.15
CA LEU A 106 -32.19 19.89 24.97
C LEU A 106 -31.80 19.71 26.44
N PHE A 107 -30.72 18.98 26.71
CA PHE A 107 -30.17 18.82 28.06
C PHE A 107 -29.94 20.18 28.74
N TYR A 108 -29.20 21.09 28.10
CA TYR A 108 -28.91 22.39 28.68
C TYR A 108 -30.13 23.30 28.76
N ALA A 109 -31.04 23.25 27.80
CA ALA A 109 -32.29 24.01 27.86
C ALA A 109 -33.16 23.58 29.05
N MET A 110 -33.23 22.28 29.34
CA MET A 110 -33.94 21.74 30.51
C MET A 110 -33.29 22.18 31.82
N VAL A 111 -31.96 22.05 31.94
CA VAL A 111 -31.20 22.46 33.14
C VAL A 111 -31.36 23.96 33.43
N ASN A 112 -31.40 24.80 32.39
CA ASN A 112 -31.55 26.24 32.56
C ASN A 112 -33.01 26.69 32.72
N GLY A 113 -33.96 26.00 32.08
CA GLY A 113 -35.38 26.35 32.04
C GLY A 113 -36.21 25.82 33.21
N ILE A 114 -35.85 24.67 33.77
CA ILE A 114 -36.63 23.98 34.81
C ILE A 114 -35.98 24.21 36.18
N ARG A 115 -36.56 25.11 36.98
CA ARG A 115 -36.08 25.41 38.35
C ARG A 115 -37.10 25.21 39.45
N THR A 116 -38.39 25.15 39.13
CA THR A 116 -39.47 25.06 40.11
C THR A 116 -39.97 23.62 40.25
N ARG A 117 -40.51 23.29 41.43
CA ARG A 117 -41.18 21.99 41.67
C ARG A 117 -42.26 21.70 40.63
N ARG A 118 -43.08 22.70 40.28
CA ARG A 118 -44.11 22.57 39.22
C ARG A 118 -43.47 22.25 37.87
N GLY A 119 -42.38 22.92 37.51
CA GLY A 119 -41.66 22.67 36.26
C GLY A 119 -41.07 21.26 36.18
N LEU A 120 -40.52 20.72 37.27
CA LEU A 120 -39.99 19.35 37.34
C LEU A 120 -41.08 18.31 37.07
N TRP A 121 -42.25 18.46 37.71
CA TRP A 121 -43.37 17.52 37.51
C TRP A 121 -44.00 17.65 36.12
N LEU A 122 -44.09 18.87 35.58
CA LEU A 122 -44.56 19.10 34.21
C LEU A 122 -43.62 18.44 33.19
N ALA A 123 -42.30 18.62 33.35
CA ALA A 123 -41.31 17.99 32.49
C ALA A 123 -41.31 16.45 32.62
N ALA A 124 -41.46 15.91 33.82
CA ALA A 124 -41.64 14.47 34.03
C ALA A 124 -42.90 13.94 33.34
N GLY A 125 -44.01 14.68 33.42
CA GLY A 125 -45.26 14.37 32.72
C GLY A 125 -45.11 14.41 31.20
N LEU A 126 -44.41 15.42 30.66
CA LEU A 126 -44.13 15.54 29.22
C LEU A 126 -43.24 14.41 28.70
N ILE A 127 -42.21 14.01 29.46
CA ILE A 127 -41.37 12.86 29.12
C ILE A 127 -42.21 11.58 29.08
N LEU A 128 -43.06 11.34 30.09
CA LEU A 128 -43.95 10.18 30.11
C LEU A 128 -44.99 10.20 28.98
N ALA A 129 -45.54 11.38 28.66
CA ALA A 129 -46.45 11.55 27.53
C ALA A 129 -45.73 11.27 26.19
N GLY A 130 -44.47 11.71 26.05
CA GLY A 130 -43.63 11.38 24.90
C GLY A 130 -43.37 9.88 24.77
N GLY A 131 -43.11 9.19 25.89
CA GLY A 131 -42.99 7.73 25.92
C GLY A 131 -44.28 7.01 25.52
N ALA A 132 -45.43 7.48 25.99
CA ALA A 132 -46.74 6.96 25.60
C ALA A 132 -47.04 7.21 24.11
N ALA A 133 -46.73 8.41 23.60
CA ALA A 133 -46.89 8.74 22.18
C ALA A 133 -46.00 7.86 21.30
N MET A 134 -44.74 7.64 21.69
CA MET A 134 -43.83 6.74 20.98
C MET A 134 -44.32 5.29 21.02
N ALA A 135 -44.82 4.82 22.17
CA ALA A 135 -45.41 3.49 22.30
C ALA A 135 -46.63 3.31 21.38
N ALA A 136 -47.54 4.28 21.36
CA ALA A 136 -48.71 4.28 20.48
C ALA A 136 -48.32 4.35 18.99
N ALA A 137 -47.39 5.22 18.62
CA ALA A 137 -46.89 5.32 17.24
C ALA A 137 -46.22 4.01 16.80
N SER A 138 -45.53 3.33 17.71
CA SER A 138 -44.92 2.03 17.43
C SER A 138 -45.96 0.94 17.19
N LEU A 139 -47.10 0.95 17.91
CA LEU A 139 -48.20 0.01 17.69
C LEU A 139 -48.72 0.00 16.24
N VAL A 140 -48.66 1.14 15.56
CA VAL A 140 -49.19 1.33 14.19
C VAL A 140 -48.10 1.51 13.11
N GLY A 141 -46.83 1.43 13.49
CA GLY A 141 -45.71 1.81 12.63
C GLY A 141 -44.44 0.98 12.77
N ALA A 142 -44.32 0.13 13.80
CA ALA A 142 -43.16 -0.73 13.97
C ALA A 142 -43.20 -1.95 13.04
N HIS A 143 -42.02 -2.41 12.64
CA HIS A 143 -41.87 -3.67 11.92
C HIS A 143 -41.81 -4.83 12.93
N TRP A 144 -42.93 -5.54 13.09
CA TRP A 144 -43.04 -6.69 13.99
C TRP A 144 -42.40 -7.93 13.36
N ALA A 145 -41.21 -8.30 13.81
CA ALA A 145 -40.54 -9.52 13.35
C ALA A 145 -41.22 -10.76 13.94
N GLY A 146 -41.73 -11.64 13.07
CA GLY A 146 -42.73 -12.62 13.43
C GLY A 146 -42.29 -13.80 14.29
N ARG A 147 -41.00 -14.13 14.52
CA ARG A 147 -40.63 -15.42 15.14
C ARG A 147 -39.48 -15.36 16.15
N LYS A 148 -39.43 -14.35 17.02
CA LYS A 148 -38.32 -14.19 17.98
C LYS A 148 -38.44 -15.00 19.28
N SER A 149 -39.64 -15.33 19.75
CA SER A 149 -39.86 -16.05 21.01
C SER A 149 -40.93 -17.13 20.87
N PRO A 150 -40.58 -18.42 20.89
CA PRO A 150 -41.53 -19.53 20.74
C PRO A 150 -42.69 -19.49 21.76
N LEU A 151 -42.42 -19.03 22.99
CA LEU A 151 -43.41 -18.95 24.07
C LEU A 151 -44.45 -17.85 23.90
N LEU A 152 -44.05 -16.72 23.31
CA LEU A 152 -44.93 -15.55 23.12
C LEU A 152 -45.53 -15.53 21.71
N PHE A 153 -44.93 -16.26 20.77
CA PHE A 153 -45.30 -16.28 19.37
C PHE A 153 -46.80 -16.52 19.11
N PRO A 154 -47.46 -17.54 19.71
CA PRO A 154 -48.87 -17.81 19.42
C PRO A 154 -49.82 -16.68 19.83
N PHE A 155 -49.47 -15.94 20.89
CA PHE A 155 -50.26 -14.80 21.37
C PHE A 155 -49.95 -13.54 20.57
N LEU A 156 -48.66 -13.27 20.31
CA LEU A 156 -48.23 -12.04 19.63
C LEU A 156 -48.53 -12.06 18.12
N SER A 157 -48.51 -13.22 17.47
CA SER A 157 -48.87 -13.35 16.04
C SER A 157 -50.30 -12.88 15.78
N ALA A 158 -51.25 -13.25 16.65
CA ALA A 158 -52.63 -12.83 16.61
C ALA A 158 -52.82 -11.31 16.80
N VAL A 159 -51.85 -10.64 17.44
CA VAL A 159 -51.79 -9.18 17.59
C VAL A 159 -51.13 -8.54 16.36
N TYR A 160 -50.04 -9.11 15.84
CA TYR A 160 -49.33 -8.59 14.67
C TYR A 160 -50.17 -8.58 13.40
N GLU A 161 -50.97 -9.62 13.17
CA GLU A 161 -51.89 -9.68 12.02
C GLU A 161 -52.99 -8.61 12.08
N ARG A 162 -53.33 -8.14 13.29
CA ARG A 162 -54.36 -7.12 13.52
C ARG A 162 -53.79 -5.71 13.70
N ALA A 163 -52.46 -5.57 13.76
CA ALA A 163 -51.80 -4.29 13.97
C ALA A 163 -51.81 -3.46 12.66
N PRO A 164 -52.33 -2.23 12.66
CA PRO A 164 -52.30 -1.36 11.47
C PRO A 164 -50.87 -1.03 11.06
N THR A 165 -50.57 -0.97 9.76
CA THR A 165 -49.25 -0.52 9.24
C THR A 165 -49.35 0.84 8.56
N LEU A 166 -49.85 1.84 9.29
CA LEU A 166 -50.22 3.15 8.75
C LEU A 166 -49.02 4.09 8.53
N LEU A 167 -47.91 3.89 9.25
CA LEU A 167 -46.73 4.78 9.22
C LEU A 167 -45.59 4.28 8.30
N ARG A 168 -45.89 3.54 7.23
CA ARG A 168 -44.90 3.13 6.21
C ARG A 168 -44.69 4.22 5.16
N GLY A 169 -43.50 4.30 4.58
CA GLY A 169 -43.18 5.31 3.55
C GLY A 169 -42.76 6.68 4.05
N ILE A 170 -42.55 6.86 5.37
CA ILE A 170 -41.93 8.07 5.91
C ILE A 170 -40.44 8.06 5.51
N PRO A 171 -39.87 9.18 5.00
CA PRO A 171 -38.45 9.27 4.67
C PRO A 171 -37.55 8.82 5.83
N ARG A 172 -36.64 7.89 5.55
CA ARG A 172 -35.74 7.21 6.51
C ARG A 172 -36.48 6.37 7.58
N ALA A 173 -37.67 5.89 7.29
CA ALA A 173 -38.45 4.88 8.02
C ALA A 173 -39.36 4.09 7.06
N GLU A 174 -38.91 3.88 5.82
CA GLU A 174 -39.70 3.35 4.70
C GLU A 174 -40.24 1.94 5.00
N ARG A 175 -39.47 1.15 5.76
CA ARG A 175 -39.82 -0.21 6.20
C ARG A 175 -40.50 -0.27 7.58
N GLY A 176 -40.79 0.88 8.20
CA GLY A 176 -41.33 1.01 9.56
C GLY A 176 -40.25 1.17 10.64
N PHE A 177 -40.67 1.38 11.89
CA PHE A 177 -39.76 1.56 13.03
C PHE A 177 -39.10 0.24 13.45
N ASN A 178 -37.81 0.29 13.76
CA ASN A 178 -37.07 -0.87 14.26
C ASN A 178 -37.53 -1.25 15.68
N ALA A 179 -38.06 -2.47 15.85
CA ALA A 179 -38.60 -2.94 17.12
C ALA A 179 -37.59 -2.90 18.28
N ASN A 180 -36.32 -3.22 18.03
CA ASN A 180 -35.30 -3.22 19.10
C ASN A 180 -34.97 -1.78 19.55
N GLN A 181 -34.90 -0.81 18.63
CA GLN A 181 -34.66 0.59 18.99
C GLN A 181 -35.83 1.18 19.78
N VAL A 182 -37.07 0.82 19.41
CA VAL A 182 -38.28 1.17 20.19
C VAL A 182 -38.19 0.59 21.60
N ALA A 183 -37.88 -0.71 21.71
CA ALA A 183 -37.75 -1.38 22.99
C ALA A 183 -36.69 -0.73 23.90
N GLY A 184 -35.52 -0.42 23.33
CA GLY A 184 -34.44 0.25 24.02
C GLY A 184 -34.85 1.62 24.56
N ALA A 185 -35.62 2.40 23.81
CA ALA A 185 -36.12 3.69 24.26
C ALA A 185 -37.22 3.54 25.34
N LEU A 186 -38.06 2.50 25.22
CA LEU A 186 -39.10 2.19 26.21
C LEU A 186 -38.55 1.82 27.60
N THR A 187 -37.30 1.35 27.68
CA THR A 187 -36.63 1.06 28.96
C THR A 187 -36.48 2.28 29.87
N LEU A 188 -36.47 3.50 29.33
CA LEU A 188 -36.42 4.74 30.11
C LEU A 188 -37.74 5.04 30.83
N PHE A 189 -38.87 4.73 30.19
CA PHE A 189 -40.19 5.16 30.66
C PHE A 189 -40.83 4.16 31.62
N VAL A 190 -40.67 2.85 31.39
CA VAL A 190 -41.35 1.82 32.20
C VAL A 190 -40.95 1.90 33.69
N PRO A 191 -39.66 1.96 34.07
CA PRO A 191 -39.27 2.12 35.48
C PRO A 191 -39.71 3.46 36.06
N LEU A 192 -39.63 4.54 35.29
CA LEU A 192 -40.06 5.87 35.71
C LEU A 192 -41.58 5.90 36.02
N ALA A 193 -42.41 5.38 35.11
CA ALA A 193 -43.85 5.30 35.28
C ALA A 193 -44.22 4.38 36.47
N ALA A 194 -43.55 3.24 36.63
CA ALA A 194 -43.78 2.31 37.73
C ALA A 194 -43.47 2.94 39.10
N VAL A 195 -42.31 3.59 39.25
CA VAL A 195 -41.92 4.24 40.52
C VAL A 195 -42.88 5.38 40.86
N LEU A 196 -43.28 6.18 39.87
CA LEU A 196 -44.23 7.29 40.08
C LEU A 196 -45.65 6.79 40.38
N LEU A 197 -46.10 5.71 39.76
CA LEU A 197 -47.38 5.07 40.07
C LEU A 197 -47.40 4.51 41.50
N LEU A 198 -46.33 3.81 41.91
CA LEU A 198 -46.19 3.30 43.27
C LEU A 198 -46.17 4.42 44.30
N HIS A 199 -45.49 5.53 44.00
CA HIS A 199 -45.51 6.72 44.85
C HIS A 199 -46.92 7.33 44.92
N ALA A 200 -47.63 7.43 43.80
CA ALA A 200 -48.99 7.93 43.74
C ALA A 200 -49.95 7.07 44.56
N LEU A 201 -49.90 5.73 44.45
CA LEU A 201 -50.76 4.81 45.19
C LEU A 201 -50.56 4.89 46.72
N ARG A 202 -49.36 5.23 47.18
CA ARG A 202 -49.01 5.29 48.61
C ARG A 202 -49.29 6.63 49.27
N ARG A 203 -49.42 7.73 48.51
CA ARG A 203 -49.65 9.08 49.07
C ARG A 203 -50.77 9.83 48.37
N ARG A 204 -51.85 10.09 49.11
CA ARG A 204 -52.93 10.99 48.70
C ARG A 204 -52.54 12.44 48.94
N SER A 205 -51.86 13.03 47.96
CA SER A 205 -51.36 14.42 47.99
C SER A 205 -52.24 15.41 47.22
N LEU A 206 -53.37 14.97 46.68
CA LEU A 206 -54.26 15.72 45.79
C LEU A 206 -55.73 15.45 46.17
N PRO A 207 -56.68 16.32 45.79
CA PRO A 207 -58.12 16.04 45.87
C PRO A 207 -58.47 14.69 45.23
N ALA A 208 -59.47 13.98 45.78
CA ALA A 208 -59.76 12.58 45.44
C ALA A 208 -59.88 12.32 43.92
N TRP A 209 -60.59 13.18 43.18
CA TRP A 209 -60.77 13.03 41.73
C TRP A 209 -59.47 13.22 40.93
N LEU A 210 -58.65 14.23 41.27
CA LEU A 210 -57.33 14.45 40.64
C LEU A 210 -56.35 13.32 40.96
N HIS A 211 -56.44 12.75 42.16
CA HIS A 211 -55.64 11.60 42.56
C HIS A 211 -56.00 10.36 41.75
N VAL A 212 -57.30 10.09 41.54
CA VAL A 212 -57.79 8.99 40.69
C VAL A 212 -57.33 9.20 39.25
N LEU A 213 -57.52 10.39 38.67
CA LEU A 213 -57.09 10.69 37.30
C LEU A 213 -55.57 10.53 37.12
N ARG A 214 -54.75 11.05 38.05
CA ARG A 214 -53.29 10.89 38.01
C ARG A 214 -52.87 9.42 38.06
N THR A 215 -53.54 8.63 38.91
CA THR A 215 -53.20 7.22 39.12
C THR A 215 -53.61 6.37 37.91
N LEU A 216 -54.82 6.58 37.37
CA LEU A 216 -55.27 5.95 36.13
C LEU A 216 -54.40 6.35 34.95
N GLY A 217 -54.01 7.63 34.85
CA GLY A 217 -53.11 8.11 33.80
C GLY A 217 -51.73 7.44 33.86
N LEU A 218 -51.11 7.37 35.05
CA LEU A 218 -49.83 6.68 35.23
C LEU A 218 -49.93 5.16 34.96
N ALA A 219 -51.04 4.53 35.37
CA ALA A 219 -51.30 3.12 35.07
C ALA A 219 -51.49 2.87 33.57
N ALA A 220 -52.20 3.75 32.86
CA ALA A 220 -52.39 3.66 31.42
C ALA A 220 -51.06 3.85 30.67
N VAL A 221 -50.24 4.83 31.06
CA VAL A 221 -48.89 5.03 30.47
C VAL A 221 -48.00 3.81 30.72
N LEU A 222 -47.97 3.30 31.95
CA LEU A 222 -47.21 2.09 32.28
C LEU A 222 -47.70 0.88 31.47
N GLY A 223 -49.01 0.66 31.41
CA GLY A 223 -49.62 -0.43 30.64
C GLY A 223 -49.28 -0.35 29.16
N LEU A 224 -49.45 0.81 28.54
CA LEU A 224 -49.14 1.02 27.12
C LEU A 224 -47.65 0.82 26.83
N THR A 225 -46.76 1.47 27.60
CA THR A 225 -45.31 1.36 27.37
C THR A 225 -44.76 -0.04 27.66
N ALA A 226 -45.26 -0.74 28.68
CA ALA A 226 -44.88 -2.12 28.98
C ALA A 226 -45.43 -3.10 27.93
N PHE A 227 -46.68 -2.92 27.48
CA PHE A 227 -47.29 -3.75 26.45
C PHE A 227 -46.56 -3.61 25.11
N THR A 228 -46.29 -2.38 24.67
CA THR A 228 -45.51 -2.15 23.44
C THR A 228 -44.09 -2.70 23.56
N LEU A 229 -43.44 -2.58 24.73
CA LEU A 229 -42.13 -3.18 24.97
C LEU A 229 -42.18 -4.71 24.81
N LEU A 230 -43.20 -5.38 25.34
CA LEU A 230 -43.38 -6.83 25.17
C LEU A 230 -43.60 -7.21 23.70
N LEU A 231 -44.40 -6.43 22.96
CA LEU A 231 -44.63 -6.65 21.52
C LEU A 231 -43.35 -6.55 20.69
N THR A 232 -42.32 -5.82 21.14
CA THR A 232 -41.05 -5.74 20.40
C THR A 232 -40.24 -7.05 20.39
N GLN A 233 -40.55 -7.97 21.32
CA GLN A 233 -39.80 -9.19 21.58
C GLN A 233 -38.28 -8.95 21.81
N SER A 234 -37.89 -7.77 22.31
CA SER A 234 -36.50 -7.45 22.64
C SER A 234 -36.12 -8.03 24.00
N ARG A 235 -35.47 -9.20 23.97
CA ARG A 235 -35.06 -9.99 25.14
C ARG A 235 -34.29 -9.15 26.17
N MET A 236 -33.32 -8.37 25.69
CA MET A 236 -32.47 -7.55 26.55
C MET A 236 -33.20 -6.33 27.13
N ALA A 237 -34.21 -5.80 26.43
CA ALA A 237 -35.05 -4.74 26.99
C ALA A 237 -35.95 -5.29 28.11
N CYS A 238 -36.49 -6.50 27.96
CA CYS A 238 -37.24 -7.18 29.01
C CYS A 238 -36.36 -7.43 30.24
N VAL A 239 -35.17 -8.03 30.07
CA VAL A 239 -34.22 -8.27 31.18
C VAL A 239 -33.84 -6.96 31.88
N ALA A 240 -33.52 -5.92 31.11
CA ALA A 240 -33.17 -4.61 31.63
C ALA A 240 -34.29 -3.97 32.48
N VAL A 241 -35.52 -3.98 31.98
CA VAL A 241 -36.68 -3.44 32.70
C VAL A 241 -37.02 -4.29 33.92
N SER A 242 -36.99 -5.62 33.80
CA SER A 242 -37.15 -6.52 34.94
C SER A 242 -36.12 -6.19 36.02
N LEU A 243 -34.83 -6.12 35.68
CA LEU A 243 -33.77 -5.75 36.63
C LEU A 243 -34.03 -4.39 37.29
N ALA A 244 -34.40 -3.36 36.51
CA ALA A 244 -34.73 -2.04 37.04
C ALA A 244 -35.96 -2.07 37.96
N LEU A 245 -36.98 -2.87 37.65
CA LEU A 245 -38.17 -3.05 38.50
C LEU A 245 -37.84 -3.85 39.77
N LEU A 246 -36.98 -4.89 39.69
CA LEU A 246 -36.48 -5.63 40.87
C LEU A 246 -35.74 -4.67 41.83
N LEU A 247 -34.86 -3.82 41.28
CA LEU A 247 -34.14 -2.79 42.02
C LEU A 247 -35.07 -1.69 42.56
N SER A 248 -36.15 -1.37 41.83
CA SER A 248 -37.21 -0.48 42.34
C SER A 248 -37.88 -1.08 43.59
N GLY A 249 -38.16 -2.38 43.59
CA GLY A 249 -38.69 -3.13 44.73
C GLY A 249 -37.73 -3.12 45.93
N ALA A 250 -36.42 -3.13 45.69
CA ALA A 250 -35.40 -2.97 46.72
C ALA A 250 -35.43 -1.58 47.39
N THR A 251 -35.86 -0.52 46.69
CA THR A 251 -35.96 0.84 47.24
C THR A 251 -37.31 1.19 47.89
N LEU A 252 -38.34 0.33 47.74
CA LEU A 252 -39.75 0.65 48.00
C LEU A 252 -40.42 -0.20 49.10
N GLY A 253 -39.68 -0.83 50.02
CA GLY A 253 -40.23 -1.46 51.23
C GLY A 253 -40.26 -3.00 51.24
N ARG A 254 -40.69 -3.59 52.37
CA ARG A 254 -40.44 -5.01 52.73
C ARG A 254 -41.25 -6.06 51.95
N TRP A 255 -42.46 -5.74 51.47
CA TRP A 255 -43.33 -6.68 50.74
C TRP A 255 -42.94 -6.90 49.27
N PRO A 256 -42.66 -5.83 48.48
CA PRO A 256 -42.15 -5.97 47.10
C PRO A 256 -40.82 -6.73 47.05
N ARG A 257 -39.92 -6.51 48.01
CA ARG A 257 -38.65 -7.26 48.14
C ARG A 257 -38.86 -8.78 48.23
N ARG A 258 -39.90 -9.25 48.93
CA ARG A 258 -40.21 -10.68 49.06
C ARG A 258 -40.74 -11.27 47.75
N VAL A 259 -41.64 -10.56 47.06
CA VAL A 259 -42.14 -10.98 45.74
C VAL A 259 -40.99 -11.07 44.73
N VAL A 260 -40.10 -10.08 44.73
CA VAL A 260 -38.89 -10.05 43.90
C VAL A 260 -37.95 -11.23 44.20
N LEU A 261 -37.72 -11.54 45.48
CA LEU A 261 -36.90 -12.69 45.90
C LEU A 261 -37.53 -14.02 45.47
N VAL A 262 -38.86 -14.17 45.62
CA VAL A 262 -39.58 -15.37 45.18
C VAL A 262 -39.50 -15.55 43.67
N LEU A 263 -39.68 -14.49 42.87
CA LEU A 263 -39.54 -14.56 41.41
C LEU A 263 -38.12 -14.93 40.97
N LEU A 264 -37.10 -14.45 41.69
CA LEU A 264 -35.70 -14.82 41.48
C LEU A 264 -35.45 -16.30 41.81
N LEU A 265 -35.99 -16.79 42.93
CA LEU A 265 -35.87 -18.20 43.34
C LEU A 265 -36.63 -19.14 42.40
N VAL A 266 -37.81 -18.74 41.91
CA VAL A 266 -38.57 -19.48 40.89
C VAL A 266 -37.80 -19.50 39.56
N GLY A 267 -37.20 -18.37 39.16
CA GLY A 267 -36.36 -18.30 37.96
C GLY A 267 -35.14 -19.21 38.05
N ILE A 268 -34.44 -19.21 39.19
CA ILE A 268 -33.32 -20.13 39.46
C ILE A 268 -33.79 -21.59 39.51
N GLY A 269 -34.94 -21.86 40.11
CA GLY A 269 -35.53 -23.21 40.17
C GLY A 269 -35.93 -23.75 38.79
N LEU A 270 -36.50 -22.90 37.93
CA LEU A 270 -36.78 -23.24 36.52
C LEU A 270 -35.48 -23.50 35.73
N LEU A 271 -34.44 -22.68 35.95
CA LEU A 271 -33.12 -22.86 35.34
C LEU A 271 -32.44 -24.18 35.78
N ALA A 272 -32.58 -24.53 37.06
CA ALA A 272 -32.02 -25.75 37.64
C ALA A 272 -32.80 -27.01 37.22
N TYR A 273 -34.13 -26.94 37.09
CA TYR A 273 -34.98 -28.10 36.76
C TYR A 273 -34.99 -28.44 35.27
N TYR A 274 -35.08 -27.44 34.39
CA TYR A 274 -35.14 -27.67 32.95
C TYR A 274 -33.76 -27.63 32.26
N GLY A 275 -32.71 -27.17 32.97
CA GLY A 275 -31.38 -26.97 32.44
C GLY A 275 -31.26 -25.69 31.60
N PRO A 276 -30.07 -25.06 31.55
CA PRO A 276 -29.86 -23.78 30.86
C PRO A 276 -30.16 -23.86 29.36
N ASP A 277 -29.96 -25.03 28.73
CA ASP A 277 -30.16 -25.21 27.29
C ASP A 277 -31.65 -25.24 26.90
N ARG A 278 -32.52 -25.92 27.66
CA ARG A 278 -33.96 -25.97 27.34
C ARG A 278 -34.67 -24.68 27.74
N VAL A 279 -34.29 -24.08 28.86
CA VAL A 279 -34.76 -22.74 29.24
C VAL A 279 -34.28 -21.71 28.21
N GLY A 280 -33.05 -21.86 27.73
CA GLY A 280 -32.48 -21.06 26.67
C GLY A 280 -33.19 -21.27 25.32
N GLN A 281 -33.52 -22.49 24.92
CA GLN A 281 -34.28 -22.76 23.70
C GLN A 281 -35.73 -22.26 23.78
N ALA A 282 -36.38 -22.38 24.94
CA ALA A 282 -37.74 -21.89 25.16
C ALA A 282 -37.83 -20.36 25.21
N LEU A 283 -36.84 -19.68 25.82
CA LEU A 283 -36.79 -18.22 25.95
C LEU A 283 -36.10 -17.52 24.77
N PHE A 284 -35.12 -18.19 24.14
CA PHE A 284 -34.22 -17.62 23.14
C PHE A 284 -34.28 -18.31 21.78
N GLY A 285 -35.13 -19.32 21.59
CA GLY A 285 -35.51 -19.91 20.30
C GLY A 285 -34.32 -20.10 19.35
N VAL A 286 -33.42 -21.03 19.66
CA VAL A 286 -32.27 -21.38 18.81
C VAL A 286 -32.53 -22.75 18.17
N PRO A 287 -33.01 -22.83 16.91
CA PRO A 287 -33.15 -24.08 16.19
C PRO A 287 -32.21 -24.09 14.98
N ASN A 288 -31.14 -24.87 15.07
CA ASN A 288 -30.28 -25.32 13.95
C ASN A 288 -29.39 -24.28 13.24
N LEU A 289 -28.32 -24.80 12.62
CA LEU A 289 -27.28 -24.02 11.92
C LEU A 289 -27.82 -23.20 10.74
N GLU A 290 -28.91 -23.63 10.09
CA GLU A 290 -29.50 -22.90 8.95
C GLU A 290 -30.17 -21.57 9.37
N SER A 291 -30.66 -21.45 10.61
CA SER A 291 -31.23 -20.21 11.12
C SER A 291 -30.18 -19.13 11.45
N LEU A 292 -28.88 -19.45 11.35
CA LEU A 292 -27.79 -18.50 11.60
C LEU A 292 -27.62 -17.49 10.46
N ALA A 293 -28.11 -17.83 9.26
CA ALA A 293 -27.95 -17.04 8.06
C ALA A 293 -29.10 -16.06 7.79
N GLU A 294 -30.27 -16.16 8.44
CA GLU A 294 -31.46 -15.40 8.04
C GLU A 294 -31.85 -14.20 8.93
N GLU A 295 -31.46 -14.15 10.20
CA GLU A 295 -31.58 -12.94 11.03
C GLU A 295 -30.36 -12.86 11.96
N THR A 296 -29.88 -11.66 12.32
CA THR A 296 -28.65 -11.40 13.10
C THR A 296 -28.61 -12.19 14.41
N SER A 297 -28.15 -13.43 14.28
CA SER A 297 -28.04 -14.43 15.33
C SER A 297 -27.01 -13.98 16.37
N TRP A 298 -27.02 -14.60 17.55
CA TRP A 298 -26.03 -14.33 18.59
C TRP A 298 -24.59 -14.47 18.06
N VAL A 299 -24.35 -15.45 17.18
CA VAL A 299 -23.05 -15.70 16.55
C VAL A 299 -22.65 -14.54 15.63
N GLY A 300 -23.59 -14.01 14.83
CA GLY A 300 -23.34 -12.83 14.00
C GLY A 300 -22.98 -11.57 14.81
N ARG A 301 -23.58 -11.38 16.00
CA ARG A 301 -23.21 -10.27 16.90
C ARG A 301 -21.78 -10.42 17.45
N VAL A 302 -21.36 -11.65 17.79
CA VAL A 302 -19.98 -11.91 18.25
C VAL A 302 -18.97 -11.60 17.16
N GLU A 303 -19.27 -11.93 15.88
CA GLU A 303 -18.40 -11.52 14.77
C GLU A 303 -18.32 -9.99 14.66
N ILE A 304 -19.47 -9.28 14.67
CA ILE A 304 -19.50 -7.81 14.65
C ILE A 304 -18.68 -7.22 15.79
N TRP A 305 -18.76 -7.77 17.00
CA TRP A 305 -17.99 -7.28 18.16
C TRP A 305 -16.48 -7.50 17.99
N ARG A 306 -16.05 -8.66 17.48
CA ARG A 306 -14.64 -8.93 17.19
C ARG A 306 -14.09 -7.97 16.15
N ARG A 307 -14.85 -7.68 15.08
CA ARG A 307 -14.47 -6.68 14.07
C ARG A 307 -14.45 -5.27 14.64
N SER A 308 -15.46 -4.92 15.44
CA SER A 308 -15.55 -3.62 16.11
C SER A 308 -14.35 -3.35 17.02
N LEU A 309 -13.90 -4.36 17.79
CA LEU A 309 -12.71 -4.25 18.62
C LEU A 309 -11.44 -4.01 17.78
N ARG A 310 -11.32 -4.68 16.63
CA ARG A 310 -10.18 -4.49 15.72
C ARG A 310 -10.18 -3.10 15.10
N VAL A 311 -11.34 -2.61 14.68
CA VAL A 311 -11.51 -1.23 14.21
C VAL A 311 -11.13 -0.22 15.30
N ILE A 312 -11.52 -0.46 16.57
CA ILE A 312 -11.11 0.40 17.70
C ILE A 312 -9.60 0.32 17.95
N GLN A 313 -8.97 -0.84 17.76
CA GLN A 313 -7.51 -0.99 17.86
C GLN A 313 -6.77 -0.19 16.79
N ASP A 314 -7.33 -0.13 15.58
CA ASP A 314 -6.73 0.61 14.45
C ASP A 314 -7.05 2.12 14.52
N HIS A 315 -8.13 2.51 15.19
CA HIS A 315 -8.59 3.90 15.36
C HIS A 315 -8.83 4.32 16.83
N PRO A 316 -7.87 4.14 17.74
CA PRO A 316 -8.11 4.24 19.19
C PRO A 316 -8.41 5.66 19.66
N LEU A 317 -7.83 6.68 19.00
CA LEU A 317 -7.97 8.07 19.39
C LEU A 317 -9.16 8.76 18.73
N THR A 318 -9.44 8.46 17.47
CA THR A 318 -10.40 9.20 16.66
C THR A 318 -11.75 8.49 16.52
N GLY A 319 -11.76 7.16 16.60
CA GLY A 319 -12.84 6.37 16.04
C GLY A 319 -12.90 6.51 14.51
N ILE A 320 -14.01 6.07 13.92
CA ILE A 320 -14.30 6.07 12.49
C ILE A 320 -15.49 6.95 12.12
N GLY A 321 -16.01 7.75 13.06
CA GLY A 321 -17.19 8.59 12.87
C GLY A 321 -18.51 7.83 12.96
N PHE A 322 -19.63 8.56 12.94
CA PHE A 322 -20.96 8.00 13.11
C PHE A 322 -21.45 7.29 11.84
N ASP A 323 -22.07 6.13 11.99
CA ASP A 323 -22.75 5.39 10.90
C ASP A 323 -21.81 4.88 9.78
N THR A 324 -20.53 4.66 10.10
CA THR A 324 -19.48 4.23 9.15
C THR A 324 -19.00 2.79 9.34
N LEU A 325 -19.47 2.10 10.37
CA LEU A 325 -19.00 0.75 10.77
C LEU A 325 -19.00 -0.27 9.62
N PHE A 326 -20.15 -0.44 8.95
CA PHE A 326 -20.28 -1.47 7.91
C PHE A 326 -19.49 -1.15 6.64
N PRO A 327 -19.50 0.10 6.11
CA PRO A 327 -18.57 0.49 5.05
C PRO A 327 -17.11 0.17 5.37
N VAL A 328 -16.66 0.44 6.60
CA VAL A 328 -15.29 0.17 7.05
C VAL A 328 -15.02 -1.34 7.16
N ILE A 329 -15.95 -2.10 7.74
CA ILE A 329 -15.83 -3.57 7.85
C ILE A 329 -15.74 -4.21 6.47
N HIS A 330 -16.63 -3.86 5.53
CA HIS A 330 -16.62 -4.44 4.18
C HIS A 330 -15.36 -4.09 3.39
N ALA A 331 -14.81 -2.89 3.60
CA ALA A 331 -13.61 -2.45 2.89
C ALA A 331 -12.29 -3.04 3.44
N ARG A 332 -12.21 -3.33 4.74
CA ARG A 332 -10.92 -3.63 5.40
C ARG A 332 -10.91 -4.82 6.37
N TYR A 333 -12.08 -5.34 6.76
CA TYR A 333 -12.19 -6.36 7.80
C TYR A 333 -13.11 -7.50 7.34
N PRO A 334 -12.60 -8.47 6.55
CA PRO A 334 -13.42 -9.48 5.89
C PRO A 334 -14.29 -10.26 6.89
N THR A 335 -15.59 -10.38 6.60
CA THR A 335 -16.57 -11.11 7.41
C THR A 335 -16.85 -12.49 6.82
N PHE A 336 -17.10 -13.47 7.69
CA PHE A 336 -17.36 -14.87 7.28
C PHE A 336 -18.84 -15.25 7.36
N LEU A 337 -19.58 -14.69 8.33
CA LEU A 337 -21.00 -14.99 8.54
C LEU A 337 -21.93 -13.89 8.03
N ILE A 338 -21.36 -12.76 7.61
CA ILE A 338 -22.10 -11.58 7.13
C ILE A 338 -21.74 -11.37 5.65
N PRO A 339 -22.66 -11.64 4.72
CA PRO A 339 -22.43 -11.42 3.29
C PRO A 339 -22.21 -9.94 2.95
N ALA A 340 -21.37 -9.68 1.95
CA ALA A 340 -21.22 -8.36 1.35
C ALA A 340 -22.60 -7.91 0.79
N GLY A 341 -23.12 -6.80 1.29
CA GLY A 341 -24.45 -6.27 0.93
C GLY A 341 -25.53 -6.35 2.02
N ARG A 342 -25.25 -6.99 3.18
CA ARG A 342 -26.10 -6.87 4.38
C ARG A 342 -25.43 -6.01 5.45
N ASP A 343 -25.95 -4.81 5.63
CA ASP A 343 -25.49 -3.88 6.67
C ASP A 343 -26.44 -3.91 7.87
N ALA A 344 -25.88 -4.00 9.09
CA ALA A 344 -26.63 -3.63 10.28
C ALA A 344 -26.52 -2.12 10.52
N THR A 345 -27.36 -1.57 11.40
CA THR A 345 -27.38 -0.12 11.67
C THR A 345 -26.40 0.33 12.76
N HIS A 346 -25.75 -0.62 13.47
CA HIS A 346 -24.78 -0.39 14.54
C HIS A 346 -24.15 -1.71 15.04
N ALA A 347 -23.13 -1.61 15.90
CA ALA A 347 -22.38 -2.73 16.49
C ALA A 347 -23.17 -3.64 17.46
N HIS A 348 -24.46 -3.36 17.72
CA HIS A 348 -25.27 -4.09 18.70
C HIS A 348 -24.68 -4.11 20.12
N ASN A 349 -23.89 -3.09 20.45
CA ASN A 349 -23.38 -2.84 21.80
C ASN A 349 -23.09 -1.34 21.90
N LEU A 350 -23.72 -0.66 22.86
CA LEU A 350 -23.65 0.79 23.01
C LEU A 350 -22.23 1.29 23.28
N PHE A 351 -21.45 0.53 24.05
CA PHE A 351 -20.07 0.91 24.40
C PHE A 351 -19.12 0.71 23.22
N LEU A 352 -19.22 -0.42 22.51
CA LEU A 352 -18.46 -0.63 21.28
C LEU A 352 -18.84 0.40 20.22
N GLN A 353 -20.14 0.67 20.04
CA GLN A 353 -20.60 1.70 19.11
C GLN A 353 -20.06 3.08 19.48
N THR A 354 -20.03 3.44 20.76
CA THR A 354 -19.48 4.73 21.19
C THR A 354 -17.97 4.80 20.96
N GLY A 355 -17.24 3.71 21.18
CA GLY A 355 -15.80 3.64 20.87
C GLY A 355 -15.51 3.70 19.37
N LEU A 356 -16.37 3.11 18.55
CA LEU A 356 -16.31 3.23 17.10
C LEU A 356 -16.61 4.66 16.62
N ASP A 357 -17.66 5.28 17.14
CA ASP A 357 -18.08 6.62 16.73
C ASP A 357 -17.08 7.71 17.14
N LEU A 358 -16.49 7.58 18.35
CA LEU A 358 -15.79 8.68 19.05
C LEU A 358 -14.40 8.31 19.61
N GLY A 359 -13.90 7.10 19.36
CA GLY A 359 -12.65 6.59 19.92
C GLY A 359 -12.71 6.28 21.43
N LEU A 360 -11.61 5.79 21.98
CA LEU A 360 -11.46 5.51 23.42
C LEU A 360 -11.66 6.76 24.30
N PRO A 361 -11.21 7.98 23.92
CA PRO A 361 -11.49 9.18 24.70
C PRO A 361 -13.00 9.49 24.78
N GLY A 362 -13.73 9.31 23.67
CA GLY A 362 -15.18 9.48 23.63
C GLY A 362 -15.92 8.44 24.47
N LEU A 363 -15.49 7.18 24.39
CA LEU A 363 -16.02 6.09 25.23
C LEU A 363 -15.80 6.35 26.73
N ALA A 364 -14.60 6.79 27.13
CA ALA A 364 -14.30 7.15 28.51
C ALA A 364 -15.17 8.31 29.01
N ALA A 365 -15.37 9.33 28.18
CA ALA A 365 -16.25 10.45 28.50
C ALA A 365 -17.72 10.03 28.64
N PHE A 366 -18.19 9.12 27.79
CA PHE A 366 -19.52 8.56 27.88
C PHE A 366 -19.72 7.72 29.16
N ALA A 367 -18.76 6.85 29.50
CA ALA A 367 -18.80 6.09 30.74
C ALA A 367 -18.82 7.03 31.97
N TRP A 368 -17.99 8.08 31.95
CA TRP A 368 -17.99 9.11 33.00
C TRP A 368 -19.35 9.83 33.09
N LEU A 369 -19.97 10.19 31.96
CA LEU A 369 -21.29 10.81 31.93
C LEU A 369 -22.34 9.95 32.67
N LEU A 370 -22.38 8.64 32.37
CA LEU A 370 -23.33 7.70 32.98
C LEU A 370 -23.10 7.54 34.48
N LEU A 371 -21.84 7.36 34.90
CA LEU A 371 -21.48 7.21 36.32
C LEU A 371 -21.79 8.49 37.11
N ALA A 372 -21.47 9.65 36.54
CA ALA A 372 -21.75 10.95 37.17
C ALA A 372 -23.26 11.18 37.32
N PHE A 373 -24.08 10.81 36.34
CA PHE A 373 -25.53 10.90 36.45
C PHE A 373 -26.09 9.95 37.50
N GLY A 374 -25.65 8.68 37.52
CA GLY A 374 -26.06 7.72 38.55
C GLY A 374 -25.72 8.20 39.96
N TRP A 375 -24.52 8.75 40.14
CA TRP A 375 -24.11 9.41 41.38
C TRP A 375 -25.01 10.59 41.74
N MET A 376 -25.32 11.48 40.80
CA MET A 376 -26.24 12.60 41.03
C MET A 376 -27.61 12.12 41.52
N MET A 377 -28.20 11.12 40.87
CA MET A 377 -29.52 10.58 41.25
C MET A 377 -29.48 9.93 42.63
N ALA A 378 -28.44 9.16 42.93
CA ALA A 378 -28.24 8.55 44.25
C ALA A 378 -28.13 9.61 45.36
N GLN A 379 -27.43 10.72 45.11
CA GLN A 379 -27.29 11.83 46.05
C GLN A 379 -28.61 12.58 46.25
N VAL A 380 -29.37 12.88 45.19
CA VAL A 380 -30.72 13.46 45.33
C VAL A 380 -31.62 12.53 46.16
N TRP A 381 -31.60 11.23 45.85
CA TRP A 381 -32.39 10.24 46.55
C TRP A 381 -32.04 10.17 48.05
N ARG A 382 -30.75 10.16 48.41
CA ARG A 382 -30.30 10.17 49.81
C ARG A 382 -30.77 11.43 50.56
N ARG A 383 -30.57 12.62 49.96
CA ARG A 383 -30.94 13.91 50.57
C ARG A 383 -32.45 14.06 50.81
N THR A 384 -33.27 13.44 49.96
CA THR A 384 -34.73 13.62 49.98
C THR A 384 -35.49 12.43 50.62
N SER A 385 -34.77 11.41 51.09
CA SER A 385 -35.34 10.22 51.75
C SER A 385 -35.14 10.16 53.26
N LEU A 386 -34.28 11.01 53.85
CA LEU A 386 -34.10 11.11 55.31
C LEU A 386 -35.21 11.99 55.94
N PRO A 387 -35.76 11.65 57.13
CA PRO A 387 -36.61 12.56 57.89
C PRO A 387 -35.82 13.81 58.27
N ALA A 388 -36.45 14.99 58.24
CA ALA A 388 -35.87 16.18 58.86
C ALA A 388 -35.86 15.95 60.37
N ASP A 389 -34.67 15.82 60.98
CA ASP A 389 -34.53 15.87 62.43
C ASP A 389 -35.02 17.23 62.91
N GLY A 390 -35.95 17.20 63.86
CA GLY A 390 -36.58 18.39 64.42
C GLY A 390 -35.58 19.25 65.18
N ASP A 391 -35.73 20.57 65.01
CA ASP A 391 -35.16 21.59 65.88
C ASP A 391 -35.54 21.28 67.34
N ALA A 392 -34.54 20.92 68.14
CA ALA A 392 -34.62 20.91 69.59
C ALA A 392 -33.99 22.21 70.10
N ASP A 393 -34.84 23.23 70.32
CA ASP A 393 -34.67 24.20 71.39
C ASP A 393 -35.98 24.96 71.66
N GLY A 394 -36.54 24.76 72.86
CA GLY A 394 -37.33 25.79 73.55
C GLY A 394 -38.86 25.67 73.62
N ALA A 395 -39.35 25.38 74.84
CA ALA A 395 -40.63 25.81 75.45
C ALA A 395 -41.94 25.03 75.19
N ALA A 396 -42.21 24.10 76.12
CA ALA A 396 -43.43 23.90 76.91
C ALA A 396 -44.84 24.17 76.31
N GLY A 397 -45.67 23.12 76.32
CA GLY A 397 -47.09 23.21 76.70
C GLY A 397 -48.11 22.61 75.72
N GLY A 398 -48.87 21.61 76.19
CA GLY A 398 -50.24 21.36 75.70
C GLY A 398 -50.48 20.05 74.96
N ALA A 399 -51.27 19.16 75.57
CA ALA A 399 -51.61 17.82 75.10
C ALA A 399 -52.63 17.79 73.94
N ALA A 400 -52.42 16.89 72.99
CA ALA A 400 -53.44 16.04 72.32
C ALA A 400 -52.73 15.05 71.37
N GLY A 401 -52.32 13.89 71.90
CA GLY A 401 -51.58 12.86 71.16
C GLY A 401 -52.49 12.02 70.26
N GLY A 402 -52.50 12.32 68.96
CA GLY A 402 -53.03 11.46 67.91
C GLY A 402 -51.91 10.67 67.22
N ALA A 403 -51.99 9.34 67.34
CA ALA A 403 -51.36 8.29 66.54
C ALA A 403 -50.02 8.63 65.83
N VAL A 404 -48.94 8.19 66.47
CA VAL A 404 -47.64 7.93 65.85
C VAL A 404 -47.78 6.79 64.84
N ASP A 405 -47.57 7.09 63.55
CA ASP A 405 -47.25 6.10 62.52
C ASP A 405 -45.95 6.50 61.83
N GLY A 406 -44.84 6.17 62.48
CA GLY A 406 -43.52 6.14 61.88
C GLY A 406 -43.26 4.79 61.21
N ALA A 407 -43.22 4.75 59.87
CA ALA A 407 -42.35 3.88 59.05
C ALA A 407 -42.71 3.93 57.54
N GLY A 408 -41.85 4.55 56.70
CA GLY A 408 -41.83 4.27 55.24
C GLY A 408 -41.44 5.44 54.31
N PRO A 409 -40.40 5.31 53.44
CA PRO A 409 -39.71 6.44 52.80
C PRO A 409 -40.23 6.81 51.38
N LEU A 410 -39.77 7.97 50.90
CA LEU A 410 -39.89 8.64 49.59
C LEU A 410 -40.87 9.83 49.54
N GLY A 411 -40.33 11.04 49.71
CA GLY A 411 -40.93 12.26 49.18
C GLY A 411 -40.92 12.25 47.64
N GLY A 412 -41.77 13.06 47.00
CA GLY A 412 -41.96 13.01 45.54
C GLY A 412 -40.68 13.25 44.71
N ALA A 413 -39.71 14.02 45.24
CA ALA A 413 -38.41 14.22 44.59
C ALA A 413 -37.54 12.96 44.61
N ALA A 414 -37.60 12.18 45.69
CA ALA A 414 -36.88 10.92 45.82
C ALA A 414 -37.44 9.86 44.86
N ALA A 415 -38.77 9.82 44.68
CA ALA A 415 -39.42 8.95 43.70
C ALA A 415 -39.02 9.31 42.26
N LEU A 416 -38.95 10.61 41.95
CA LEU A 416 -38.51 11.08 40.64
C LEU A 416 -37.03 10.73 40.37
N ALA A 417 -36.13 10.94 41.34
CA ALA A 417 -34.72 10.58 41.22
C ALA A 417 -34.52 9.06 41.04
N ALA A 418 -35.25 8.24 41.81
CA ALA A 418 -35.21 6.78 41.68
C ALA A 418 -35.72 6.32 40.30
N GLY A 419 -36.84 6.88 39.82
CA GLY A 419 -37.39 6.55 38.50
C GLY A 419 -36.45 6.90 37.35
N LEU A 420 -35.83 8.08 37.37
CA LEU A 420 -34.87 8.51 36.35
C LEU A 420 -33.58 7.68 36.37
N GLY A 421 -33.04 7.40 37.56
CA GLY A 421 -31.85 6.57 37.72
C GLY A 421 -32.07 5.12 37.26
N LEU A 422 -33.20 4.51 37.62
CA LEU A 422 -33.55 3.14 37.22
C LEU A 422 -33.88 3.05 35.73
N GLY A 423 -34.52 4.08 35.15
CA GLY A 423 -34.75 4.18 33.71
C GLY A 423 -33.43 4.17 32.93
N LEU A 424 -32.46 5.01 33.32
CA LEU A 424 -31.14 5.03 32.66
C LEU A 424 -30.38 3.71 32.86
N LEU A 425 -30.45 3.12 34.06
CA LEU A 425 -29.83 1.82 34.32
C LEU A 425 -30.41 0.72 33.43
N ALA A 426 -31.73 0.71 33.22
CA ALA A 426 -32.37 -0.21 32.28
C ALA A 426 -31.83 0.02 30.86
N GLN A 427 -31.73 1.27 30.41
CA GLN A 427 -31.20 1.57 29.07
C GLN A 427 -29.73 1.15 28.90
N VAL A 428 -28.87 1.35 29.92
CA VAL A 428 -27.47 0.91 29.91
C VAL A 428 -27.37 -0.62 29.88
N THR A 429 -28.23 -1.31 30.64
CA THR A 429 -28.29 -2.79 30.66
C THR A 429 -28.71 -3.33 29.29
N PHE A 430 -29.70 -2.72 28.65
CA PHE A 430 -30.06 -2.99 27.26
C PHE A 430 -28.87 -2.74 26.31
N GLY A 431 -28.13 -1.66 26.56
CA GLY A 431 -26.92 -1.23 25.84
C GLY A 431 -25.77 -2.24 25.80
N LEU A 432 -25.78 -3.28 26.63
CA LEU A 432 -24.74 -4.32 26.63
C LEU A 432 -24.86 -5.28 25.45
N ALA A 433 -26.05 -5.40 24.87
CA ALA A 433 -26.34 -6.39 23.83
C ALA A 433 -27.16 -5.82 22.66
N ASP A 434 -27.53 -4.54 22.71
CA ASP A 434 -27.96 -3.76 21.56
C ASP A 434 -27.55 -2.28 21.73
N ALA A 435 -27.84 -1.39 20.79
CA ALA A 435 -27.43 0.02 20.90
C ALA A 435 -28.50 1.02 20.48
N ILE A 436 -28.66 2.09 21.27
CA ILE A 436 -29.20 3.37 20.78
C ILE A 436 -28.02 4.33 20.74
N ALA A 437 -27.35 4.39 19.58
CA ALA A 437 -26.19 5.26 19.41
C ALA A 437 -26.55 6.73 19.70
N LEU A 438 -25.58 7.52 20.15
CA LEU A 438 -25.79 8.84 20.75
C LEU A 438 -26.57 9.84 19.86
N GLY A 439 -26.46 9.68 18.53
CA GLY A 439 -27.15 10.48 17.52
C GLY A 439 -28.39 9.85 16.90
N GLN A 440 -28.87 8.70 17.40
CA GLN A 440 -30.07 8.04 16.88
C GLN A 440 -31.34 8.76 17.35
N LYS A 441 -32.39 8.73 16.53
CA LYS A 441 -33.64 9.48 16.74
C LYS A 441 -34.28 9.24 18.13
N PRO A 442 -34.40 7.99 18.64
CA PRO A 442 -34.95 7.76 19.97
C PRO A 442 -34.04 8.22 21.12
N GLY A 443 -32.75 8.50 20.84
CA GLY A 443 -31.77 8.96 21.82
C GLY A 443 -32.10 10.32 22.44
N VAL A 444 -32.96 11.13 21.81
CA VAL A 444 -33.44 12.41 22.38
C VAL A 444 -34.07 12.24 23.77
N PHE A 445 -34.70 11.10 24.03
CA PHE A 445 -35.30 10.81 25.33
C PHE A 445 -34.26 10.52 26.42
N THR A 446 -33.13 9.90 26.06
CA THR A 446 -31.99 9.75 26.97
C THR A 446 -31.50 11.11 27.43
N TRP A 447 -31.33 12.03 26.47
CA TRP A 447 -30.92 13.41 26.75
C TRP A 447 -31.94 14.18 27.59
N ALA A 448 -33.23 13.98 27.36
CA ALA A 448 -34.29 14.56 28.19
C ALA A 448 -34.28 14.04 29.63
N VAL A 449 -34.04 12.73 29.82
CA VAL A 449 -33.89 12.11 31.15
C VAL A 449 -32.65 12.65 31.87
N LEU A 450 -31.52 12.74 31.18
CA LEU A 450 -30.30 13.36 31.70
C LEU A 450 -30.56 14.83 32.10
N GLY A 451 -31.25 15.58 31.25
CA GLY A 451 -31.59 16.98 31.46
C GLY A 451 -32.54 17.19 32.65
N LEU A 452 -33.57 16.35 32.78
CA LEU A 452 -34.49 16.40 33.93
C LEU A 452 -33.78 16.02 35.24
N GLY A 453 -32.91 15.00 35.23
CA GLY A 453 -32.15 14.64 36.42
C GLY A 453 -31.17 15.73 36.84
N ALA A 454 -30.49 16.37 35.88
CA ALA A 454 -29.63 17.52 36.16
C ALA A 454 -30.43 18.77 36.61
N ALA A 455 -31.63 19.00 36.07
CA ALA A 455 -32.55 20.03 36.56
C ALA A 455 -33.01 19.73 38.00
N LEU A 456 -33.32 18.47 38.32
CA LEU A 456 -33.69 18.04 39.67
C LEU A 456 -32.54 18.28 40.66
N TRP A 457 -31.32 17.91 40.30
CA TRP A 457 -30.09 18.16 41.07
C TRP A 457 -29.85 19.64 41.35
N THR A 458 -30.07 20.49 40.34
CA THR A 458 -29.80 21.93 40.43
C THR A 458 -30.96 22.73 40.99
N SER A 459 -32.19 22.20 41.06
CA SER A 459 -33.35 22.88 41.64
C SER A 459 -33.23 23.09 43.15
N ASP A 460 -33.96 24.07 43.70
CA ASP A 460 -34.00 24.33 45.15
C ASP A 460 -34.53 23.11 45.95
N VAL A 461 -35.30 22.25 45.29
CA VAL A 461 -35.81 20.97 45.81
C VAL A 461 -34.67 19.95 46.05
N GLY A 462 -33.57 20.02 45.30
CA GLY A 462 -32.41 19.13 45.43
C GLY A 462 -31.28 19.66 46.32
N ARG A 463 -31.37 20.92 46.80
CA ARG A 463 -30.31 21.66 47.49
C ARG A 463 -30.47 21.82 49.02
N GLN A 464 -31.39 21.13 49.69
CA GLN A 464 -31.38 21.16 51.16
C GLN A 464 -30.10 20.48 51.70
N THR A 465 -29.27 21.30 52.36
CA THR A 465 -27.99 21.06 53.07
C THR A 465 -26.75 20.70 52.23
N SER A 466 -25.96 21.71 51.90
CA SER A 466 -24.62 21.97 52.46
C SER A 466 -23.84 22.91 51.53
N ASP A 467 -23.55 24.09 52.08
CA ASP A 467 -22.57 25.02 51.55
C ASP A 467 -21.15 24.57 51.97
N MET A 468 -20.13 25.15 51.34
CA MET A 468 -18.68 24.95 51.55
C MET A 468 -17.98 23.82 50.79
N ARG A 469 -17.51 24.16 49.58
CA ARG A 469 -16.08 24.27 49.26
C ARG A 469 -15.94 24.73 47.80
N ARG A 470 -16.07 26.04 47.61
CA ARG A 470 -15.67 26.71 46.37
C ARG A 470 -14.54 27.67 46.70
N ARG A 471 -13.32 27.30 46.32
CA ARG A 471 -12.24 28.17 45.81
C ARG A 471 -10.92 27.40 45.88
N THR A 472 -10.45 26.93 44.71
CA THR A 472 -9.03 26.76 44.29
C THR A 472 -8.93 25.79 43.10
N LEU A 473 -9.61 26.06 41.97
CA LEU A 473 -9.48 25.24 40.74
C LEU A 473 -9.73 26.10 39.48
N ASP A 474 -9.15 27.31 39.40
CA ASP A 474 -9.43 28.25 38.29
C ASP A 474 -8.21 28.63 37.43
N VAL A 475 -7.05 28.00 37.61
CA VAL A 475 -5.85 28.25 36.77
C VAL A 475 -5.54 27.07 35.84
N ARG A 476 -5.49 25.82 36.34
CA ARG A 476 -5.27 24.62 35.50
C ARG A 476 -6.37 24.37 34.45
N ARG A 477 -7.58 24.88 34.68
CA ARG A 477 -8.77 24.67 33.83
C ARG A 477 -8.80 25.61 32.63
N ARG A 478 -8.24 26.82 32.76
CA ARG A 478 -8.11 27.78 31.65
C ARG A 478 -7.01 27.31 30.68
N THR A 479 -5.92 26.74 31.20
CA THR A 479 -4.86 26.13 30.39
C THR A 479 -5.38 24.93 29.60
N ALA A 480 -6.18 24.05 30.21
CA ALA A 480 -6.77 22.90 29.51
C ALA A 480 -7.73 23.29 28.37
N ILE A 481 -8.53 24.36 28.55
CA ILE A 481 -9.45 24.86 27.51
C ILE A 481 -8.68 25.53 26.37
N VAL A 482 -7.61 26.27 26.67
CA VAL A 482 -6.75 26.90 25.65
C VAL A 482 -5.97 25.84 24.86
N CYS A 483 -5.38 24.85 25.54
CA CYS A 483 -4.71 23.73 24.87
C CYS A 483 -5.69 22.94 23.98
N LEU A 484 -6.91 22.72 24.43
CA LEU A 484 -7.94 22.05 23.66
C LEU A 484 -8.38 22.85 22.42
N VAL A 485 -8.55 24.17 22.54
CA VAL A 485 -8.90 25.04 21.40
C VAL A 485 -7.75 25.09 20.39
N LEU A 486 -6.49 25.14 20.86
CA LEU A 486 -5.32 25.03 19.99
C LEU A 486 -5.27 23.68 19.26
N VAL A 487 -5.51 22.57 19.97
CA VAL A 487 -5.60 21.23 19.36
C VAL A 487 -6.72 21.16 18.32
N LEU A 488 -7.88 21.76 18.58
CA LEU A 488 -8.99 21.84 17.63
C LEU A 488 -8.66 22.70 16.41
N LEU A 489 -8.00 23.84 16.58
CA LEU A 489 -7.56 24.68 15.46
C LEU A 489 -6.51 23.98 14.61
N VAL A 490 -5.57 23.26 15.23
CA VAL A 490 -4.58 22.42 14.53
C VAL A 490 -5.27 21.25 13.81
N ALA A 491 -6.28 20.61 14.41
CA ALA A 491 -7.05 19.53 13.79
C ALA A 491 -7.89 20.01 12.60
N VAL A 492 -8.55 21.17 12.70
CA VAL A 492 -9.33 21.78 11.61
C VAL A 492 -8.41 22.25 10.49
N TRP A 493 -7.30 22.90 10.82
CA TRP A 493 -6.27 23.28 9.86
C TRP A 493 -5.71 22.04 9.15
N GLY A 494 -5.34 21.00 9.90
CA GLY A 494 -4.87 19.71 9.38
C GLY A 494 -5.88 19.03 8.46
N TYR A 495 -7.16 18.99 8.85
CA TYR A 495 -8.24 18.45 8.03
C TYR A 495 -8.43 19.23 6.72
N SER A 496 -8.38 20.57 6.77
CA SER A 496 -8.48 21.40 5.55
C SER A 496 -7.34 21.13 4.57
N ARG A 497 -6.12 20.88 5.08
CA ARG A 497 -4.95 20.53 4.28
C ARG A 497 -5.06 19.12 3.72
N VAL A 498 -5.53 18.14 4.50
CA VAL A 498 -5.78 16.76 4.02
C VAL A 498 -6.83 16.73 2.91
N ASN A 499 -7.93 17.47 3.03
CA ASN A 499 -8.94 17.51 1.97
C ASN A 499 -8.43 18.19 0.69
N ARG A 500 -7.64 19.26 0.81
CA ARG A 500 -6.99 19.86 -0.37
C ARG A 500 -5.95 18.92 -0.98
N ALA A 501 -5.15 18.25 -0.16
CA ALA A 501 -4.20 17.24 -0.63
C ALA A 501 -4.90 16.06 -1.33
N ARG A 502 -6.07 15.62 -0.87
CA ARG A 502 -6.88 14.61 -1.57
C ARG A 502 -7.34 15.07 -2.95
N ALA A 503 -7.70 16.35 -3.11
CA ALA A 503 -8.06 16.89 -4.42
C ALA A 503 -6.86 16.87 -5.38
N TRP A 504 -5.68 17.28 -4.91
CA TRP A 504 -4.45 17.18 -5.70
C TRP A 504 -4.06 15.73 -6.02
N LEU A 505 -4.19 14.80 -5.06
CA LEU A 505 -3.93 13.39 -5.31
C LEU A 505 -4.87 12.79 -6.35
N ALA A 506 -6.15 13.20 -6.37
CA ALA A 506 -7.11 12.76 -7.38
C ALA A 506 -6.77 13.31 -8.77
N LEU A 507 -6.25 14.54 -8.86
CA LEU A 507 -5.73 15.09 -10.13
C LEU A 507 -4.51 14.30 -10.60
N LEU A 508 -3.56 14.04 -9.70
CA LEU A 508 -2.36 13.25 -10.02
C LEU A 508 -2.69 11.81 -10.43
N GLU A 509 -3.67 11.17 -9.79
CA GLU A 509 -4.16 9.85 -10.22
C GLU A 509 -4.71 9.91 -11.66
N ALA A 510 -5.49 10.94 -12.00
CA ALA A 510 -6.00 11.14 -13.35
C ALA A 510 -4.89 11.43 -14.38
N ASP A 511 -3.91 12.26 -14.01
CA ASP A 511 -2.75 12.57 -14.87
C ASP A 511 -1.92 11.31 -15.16
N LEU A 512 -1.69 10.48 -14.14
CA LEU A 512 -0.96 9.21 -14.27
C LEU A 512 -1.73 8.20 -15.12
N GLU A 513 -3.05 8.09 -14.96
CA GLU A 513 -3.89 7.25 -15.83
C GLU A 513 -3.85 7.72 -17.28
N ALA A 514 -3.86 9.04 -17.52
CA ALA A 514 -3.73 9.62 -18.86
C ALA A 514 -2.37 9.32 -19.49
N LEU A 515 -1.28 9.52 -18.75
CA LEU A 515 0.08 9.18 -19.20
C LEU A 515 0.25 7.68 -19.49
N GLN A 516 -0.32 6.81 -18.64
CA GLN A 516 -0.32 5.37 -18.88
C GLN A 516 -1.10 5.00 -20.15
N THR A 517 -2.25 5.62 -20.36
CA THR A 517 -3.07 5.37 -21.57
C THR A 517 -2.32 5.81 -22.83
N LEU A 518 -1.67 6.98 -22.80
CA LEU A 518 -0.83 7.44 -23.91
C LEU A 518 0.35 6.52 -24.19
N SER A 519 1.01 6.01 -23.14
CA SER A 519 2.14 5.08 -23.29
C SER A 519 1.77 3.74 -23.93
N GLN A 520 0.49 3.36 -23.90
CA GLN A 520 -0.02 2.12 -24.49
C GLN A 520 -0.49 2.29 -25.94
N GLY A 521 -0.63 3.54 -26.43
CA GLY A 521 -0.97 3.83 -27.81
C GLY A 521 0.25 3.75 -28.73
N ALA A 522 0.14 3.07 -29.87
CA ALA A 522 1.16 3.12 -30.92
C ALA A 522 1.20 4.54 -31.52
N GLY A 523 2.31 5.25 -31.36
CA GLY A 523 2.49 6.62 -31.85
C GLY A 523 1.85 7.71 -30.99
N GLY A 524 2.00 7.63 -29.66
CA GLY A 524 1.49 8.65 -28.73
C GLY A 524 1.93 10.06 -29.13
N ASP A 525 0.97 10.99 -29.19
CA ASP A 525 1.21 12.38 -29.56
C ASP A 525 2.17 13.01 -28.54
N VAL A 526 3.38 13.31 -29.01
CA VAL A 526 4.47 13.87 -28.21
C VAL A 526 4.07 15.22 -27.60
N GLU A 527 3.22 15.99 -28.29
CA GLU A 527 2.70 17.27 -27.80
C GLU A 527 1.70 17.06 -26.66
N GLU A 528 0.86 16.02 -26.75
CA GLU A 528 -0.08 15.64 -25.68
C GLU A 528 0.67 15.11 -24.45
N ALA A 529 1.72 14.31 -24.66
CA ALA A 529 2.59 13.83 -23.58
C ALA A 529 3.32 14.99 -22.88
N ALA A 530 3.81 15.99 -23.64
CA ALA A 530 4.44 17.19 -23.08
C ALA A 530 3.45 17.97 -22.19
N ALA A 531 2.24 18.19 -22.70
CA ALA A 531 1.20 18.92 -21.99
C ALA A 531 0.79 18.23 -20.69
N LEU A 532 0.66 16.90 -20.71
CA LEU A 532 0.33 16.10 -19.52
C LEU A 532 1.47 16.05 -18.51
N LEU A 533 2.73 15.94 -18.94
CA LEU A 533 3.87 16.04 -18.03
C LEU A 533 3.93 17.42 -17.37
N HIS A 534 3.63 18.47 -18.14
CA HIS A 534 3.54 19.83 -17.61
C HIS A 534 2.42 20.01 -16.59
N GLN A 535 1.23 19.48 -16.89
CA GLN A 535 0.10 19.47 -15.99
C GLN A 535 0.42 18.69 -14.70
N THR A 536 0.97 17.47 -14.83
CA THR A 536 1.36 16.62 -13.70
C THR A 536 2.36 17.34 -12.79
N ARG A 537 3.35 18.04 -13.38
CA ARG A 537 4.31 18.83 -12.61
C ARG A 537 3.64 19.98 -11.87
N ALA A 538 2.74 20.71 -12.53
CA ALA A 538 2.00 21.80 -11.90
C ALA A 538 1.16 21.29 -10.72
N ASP A 539 0.53 20.13 -10.86
CA ASP A 539 -0.29 19.52 -9.81
C ASP A 539 0.56 18.95 -8.65
N LEU A 540 1.76 18.43 -8.94
CA LEU A 540 2.75 18.08 -7.92
C LEU A 540 3.26 19.30 -7.14
N LEU A 541 3.51 20.44 -7.81
CA LEU A 541 3.86 21.70 -7.15
C LEU A 541 2.70 22.22 -6.30
N GLY A 542 1.47 22.08 -6.79
CA GLY A 542 0.24 22.34 -6.04
C GLY A 542 0.18 21.51 -4.75
N LEU A 543 0.38 20.20 -4.86
CA LEU A 543 0.44 19.27 -3.72
C LEU A 543 1.57 19.65 -2.74
N GLN A 544 2.78 19.92 -3.23
CA GLN A 544 3.93 20.30 -2.41
C GLN A 544 3.65 21.60 -1.63
N SER A 545 3.05 22.60 -2.28
CA SER A 545 2.71 23.87 -1.65
C SER A 545 1.63 23.71 -0.56
N GLU A 546 0.62 22.88 -0.80
CA GLU A 546 -0.42 22.57 0.18
C GLU A 546 0.12 21.78 1.37
N LEU A 547 1.06 20.87 1.13
CA LEU A 547 1.67 20.03 2.15
C LEU A 547 3.02 20.56 2.67
N ALA A 548 3.40 21.81 2.39
CA ALA A 548 4.71 22.34 2.74
C ALA A 548 5.08 22.18 4.23
N LEU A 549 4.18 22.57 5.14
CA LEU A 549 4.41 22.41 6.58
C LEU A 549 4.35 20.92 7.02
N PRO A 550 3.36 20.11 6.61
CA PRO A 550 3.37 18.67 6.86
C PRO A 550 4.64 17.97 6.38
N LEU A 551 5.10 18.22 5.15
CA LEU A 551 6.30 17.62 4.56
C LEU A 551 7.56 18.05 5.32
N ALA A 552 7.65 19.31 5.77
CA ALA A 552 8.75 19.77 6.61
C ALA A 552 8.80 19.09 7.99
N LEU A 553 7.67 18.59 8.49
CA LEU A 553 7.57 17.87 9.76
C LEU A 553 7.64 16.34 9.59
N ALA A 554 7.35 15.81 8.40
CA ALA A 554 7.20 14.39 8.13
C ALA A 554 8.46 13.54 8.46
N PRO A 555 9.71 14.01 8.18
CA PRO A 555 10.92 13.31 8.60
C PRO A 555 11.01 13.08 10.12
N ARG A 556 10.40 13.94 10.94
CA ARG A 556 10.37 13.79 12.41
C ARG A 556 9.30 12.83 12.91
N LEU A 557 8.42 12.34 12.02
CA LEU A 557 7.32 11.43 12.34
C LEU A 557 7.66 9.96 12.02
N GLY A 558 8.92 9.67 11.69
CA GLY A 558 9.40 8.30 11.40
C GLY A 558 9.16 7.28 12.52
N TRP A 559 8.95 7.72 13.77
CA TRP A 559 8.64 6.87 14.92
C TRP A 559 7.20 6.32 14.91
N MET A 560 6.31 6.84 14.05
CA MET A 560 4.91 6.41 14.03
C MET A 560 4.77 4.96 13.55
N PRO A 561 4.00 4.10 14.26
CA PRO A 561 3.77 2.73 13.82
C PRO A 561 3.11 2.69 12.44
N VAL A 562 3.49 1.71 11.63
CA VAL A 562 2.92 1.39 10.30
C VAL A 562 3.21 2.43 9.20
N TYR A 563 3.04 3.73 9.45
CA TYR A 563 3.19 4.79 8.43
C TYR A 563 4.40 5.70 8.65
N GLY A 564 5.15 5.53 9.75
CA GLY A 564 6.33 6.34 10.05
C GLY A 564 7.35 6.37 8.90
N PRO A 565 7.74 5.21 8.34
CA PRO A 565 8.65 5.18 7.19
C PRO A 565 8.11 5.92 5.96
N ASP A 566 6.82 5.73 5.62
CA ASP A 566 6.17 6.42 4.51
C ASP A 566 6.19 7.94 4.71
N LEU A 567 5.90 8.41 5.93
CA LEU A 567 5.96 9.83 6.29
C LEU A 567 7.38 10.37 6.21
N ALA A 568 8.37 9.60 6.67
CA ALA A 568 9.77 10.01 6.57
C ALA A 568 10.25 10.10 5.11
N ALA A 569 9.76 9.22 4.24
CA ALA A 569 10.08 9.21 2.81
C ALA A 569 9.29 10.23 1.98
N ALA A 570 8.14 10.72 2.48
CA ALA A 570 7.23 11.57 1.71
C ALA A 570 7.89 12.80 1.03
N PRO A 571 8.81 13.56 1.67
CA PRO A 571 9.47 14.68 0.99
C PRO A 571 10.32 14.24 -0.20
N HIS A 572 11.04 13.11 -0.06
CA HIS A 572 11.86 12.56 -1.14
C HIS A 572 10.97 12.02 -2.27
N LEU A 573 9.85 11.36 -1.95
CA LEU A 573 8.90 10.86 -2.95
C LEU A 573 8.29 11.99 -3.80
N VAL A 574 7.85 13.08 -3.15
CA VAL A 574 7.32 14.26 -3.87
C VAL A 574 8.41 14.92 -4.71
N GLN A 575 9.64 15.04 -4.18
CA GLN A 575 10.76 15.63 -4.91
C GLN A 575 11.16 14.79 -6.13
N MET A 576 11.20 13.46 -6.00
CA MET A 576 11.44 12.56 -7.13
C MET A 576 10.37 12.73 -8.21
N GLY A 577 9.09 12.83 -7.83
CA GLY A 577 8.00 13.08 -8.79
C GLY A 577 8.22 14.38 -9.56
N LEU A 578 8.61 15.46 -8.86
CA LEU A 578 8.88 16.77 -9.47
C LEU A 578 10.10 16.74 -10.40
N ASP A 579 11.19 16.09 -10.01
CA ASP A 579 12.39 15.98 -10.84
C ASP A 579 12.15 15.05 -12.03
N LEU A 580 11.39 13.96 -11.88
CA LEU A 580 11.04 13.06 -12.99
C LEU A 580 10.17 13.76 -14.05
N THR A 581 9.12 14.48 -13.64
CA THR A 581 8.30 15.24 -14.59
C THR A 581 9.09 16.38 -15.22
N ALA A 582 9.99 17.03 -14.46
CA ALA A 582 10.91 18.03 -15.00
C ALA A 582 11.87 17.49 -16.06
N ALA A 583 12.43 16.30 -15.83
CA ALA A 583 13.27 15.63 -16.82
C ALA A 583 12.45 15.26 -18.06
N GLY A 584 11.24 14.74 -17.87
CA GLY A 584 10.31 14.44 -18.96
C GLY A 584 9.98 15.66 -19.82
N GLU A 585 9.52 16.76 -19.22
CA GLU A 585 9.25 18.02 -19.93
C GLU A 585 10.47 18.49 -20.75
N GLY A 586 11.66 18.48 -20.14
CA GLY A 586 12.89 18.92 -20.78
C GLY A 586 13.40 18.01 -21.88
N LEU A 587 12.89 16.77 -21.98
CA LEU A 587 13.22 15.83 -23.05
C LEU A 587 12.20 15.85 -24.18
N VAL A 588 10.92 15.97 -23.85
CA VAL A 588 9.84 15.80 -24.82
C VAL A 588 9.84 16.92 -25.86
N GLU A 589 9.97 18.18 -25.45
CA GLU A 589 9.94 19.32 -26.39
C GLU A 589 11.13 19.32 -27.37
N PRO A 590 12.40 19.13 -26.96
CA PRO A 590 13.54 19.13 -27.89
C PRO A 590 13.60 17.89 -28.79
N LEU A 591 12.98 16.78 -28.37
CA LEU A 591 12.95 15.53 -29.12
C LEU A 591 11.67 15.39 -29.97
N ALA A 592 10.70 16.30 -29.80
CA ALA A 592 9.47 16.30 -30.56
C ALA A 592 9.75 16.40 -32.07
N GLY A 593 9.13 15.50 -32.84
CA GLY A 593 9.29 15.43 -34.28
C GLY A 593 10.62 14.86 -34.77
N LEU A 594 11.59 14.54 -33.89
CA LEU A 594 12.83 13.85 -34.31
C LEU A 594 12.58 12.38 -34.64
N ALA A 595 11.57 11.76 -34.03
CA ALA A 595 11.20 10.37 -34.29
C ALA A 595 10.69 10.15 -35.73
N ASP A 596 10.03 11.16 -36.31
CA ASP A 596 9.49 11.12 -37.67
C ASP A 596 10.42 11.83 -38.68
N ALA A 597 11.52 12.43 -38.22
CA ALA A 597 12.45 13.16 -39.05
C ALA A 597 13.39 12.22 -39.83
N PRO A 598 13.81 12.60 -41.06
CA PRO A 598 14.88 11.90 -41.75
C PRO A 598 16.16 11.82 -40.88
N PRO A 599 16.98 10.76 -40.99
CA PRO A 599 18.13 10.54 -40.12
C PRO A 599 19.07 11.75 -39.97
N ALA A 600 19.38 12.44 -41.08
CA ALA A 600 20.22 13.64 -41.04
C ALA A 600 19.62 14.79 -40.21
N VAL A 601 18.32 15.04 -40.37
CA VAL A 601 17.59 16.06 -39.60
C VAL A 601 17.50 15.66 -38.13
N ALA A 602 17.24 14.38 -37.86
CA ALA A 602 17.22 13.84 -36.50
C ALA A 602 18.58 14.01 -35.81
N MET A 603 19.70 13.77 -36.50
CA MET A 603 21.05 13.97 -35.94
C MET A 603 21.35 15.44 -35.63
N ASP A 604 20.95 16.36 -36.50
CA ASP A 604 21.13 17.80 -36.26
C ASP A 604 20.24 18.28 -35.11
N GLY A 605 18.99 17.79 -35.03
CA GLY A 605 18.09 18.02 -33.91
C GLY A 605 18.64 17.53 -32.58
N LEU A 606 19.18 16.31 -32.53
CA LEU A 606 19.85 15.77 -31.35
C LEU A 606 21.09 16.59 -30.95
N ARG A 607 21.87 17.10 -31.91
CA ARG A 607 22.99 18.03 -31.61
C ARG A 607 22.48 19.33 -30.99
N ALA A 608 21.41 19.91 -31.54
CA ALA A 608 20.79 21.11 -31.02
C ALA A 608 20.22 20.91 -29.60
N ALA A 609 19.65 19.73 -29.33
CA ALA A 609 19.05 19.35 -28.05
C ALA A 609 20.07 18.96 -26.96
N ARG A 610 21.38 18.90 -27.25
CA ARG A 610 22.41 18.50 -26.26
C ARG A 610 22.35 19.25 -24.92
N PRO A 611 22.16 20.59 -24.88
CA PRO A 611 22.03 21.30 -23.60
C PRO A 611 20.83 20.84 -22.78
N ASP A 612 19.71 20.52 -23.44
CA ASP A 612 18.49 20.01 -22.81
C ASP A 612 18.67 18.58 -22.30
N LEU A 613 19.25 17.70 -23.11
CA LEU A 613 19.61 16.33 -22.71
C LEU A 613 20.55 16.35 -21.49
N ALA A 614 21.53 17.25 -21.46
CA ALA A 614 22.44 17.40 -20.31
C ALA A 614 21.71 17.90 -19.04
N ARG A 615 20.73 18.80 -19.18
CA ARG A 615 19.88 19.26 -18.07
C ARG A 615 18.96 18.15 -17.56
N ALA A 616 18.41 17.34 -18.46
CA ALA A 616 17.59 16.19 -18.11
C ALA A 616 18.42 15.15 -17.34
N LEU A 617 19.62 14.82 -17.82
CA LEU A 617 20.54 13.91 -17.14
C LEU A 617 20.92 14.42 -15.73
N ALA A 618 21.25 15.70 -15.59
CA ALA A 618 21.51 16.30 -14.27
C ALA A 618 20.29 16.30 -13.34
N THR A 619 19.09 16.19 -13.90
CA THR A 619 17.83 16.07 -13.14
C THR A 619 17.56 14.63 -12.74
N LEU A 620 17.76 13.66 -13.63
CA LEU A 620 17.70 12.23 -13.31
C LEU A 620 18.70 11.85 -12.21
N GLU A 621 19.90 12.43 -12.24
CA GLU A 621 20.89 12.27 -11.16
C GLU A 621 20.37 12.75 -9.79
N ARG A 622 19.56 13.82 -9.74
CA ARG A 622 18.89 14.25 -8.49
C ARG A 622 17.78 13.29 -8.07
N VAL A 623 17.09 12.66 -9.03
CA VAL A 623 16.12 11.59 -8.75
C VAL A 623 16.85 10.41 -8.10
N ARG A 624 18.00 9.98 -8.66
CA ARG A 624 18.85 8.92 -8.10
C ARG A 624 19.28 9.22 -6.66
N GLN A 625 19.77 10.44 -6.40
CA GLN A 625 20.14 10.87 -5.05
C GLN A 625 18.95 10.88 -4.07
N SER A 626 17.78 11.35 -4.52
CA SER A 626 16.56 11.33 -3.71
C SER A 626 16.09 9.90 -3.44
N ARG A 627 16.25 9.01 -4.40
CA ARG A 627 15.94 7.58 -4.27
C ARG A 627 16.85 6.89 -3.27
N GLU A 628 18.15 7.17 -3.28
CA GLU A 628 19.11 6.61 -2.33
C GLU A 628 18.81 6.99 -0.87
N ALA A 629 18.18 8.14 -0.65
CA ALA A 629 17.74 8.57 0.68
C ALA A 629 16.55 7.77 1.25
N ILE A 630 15.88 6.94 0.42
CA ILE A 630 14.67 6.19 0.79
C ILE A 630 15.01 4.72 1.11
N ARG A 631 14.66 4.27 2.32
CA ARG A 631 14.71 2.84 2.70
C ARG A 631 13.46 2.11 2.19
N ALA A 632 13.55 1.54 0.99
CA ALA A 632 12.38 0.96 0.30
C ALA A 632 11.69 -0.21 1.04
N GLY A 633 12.40 -0.91 1.93
CA GLY A 633 11.86 -2.07 2.67
C GLY A 633 10.99 -1.69 3.85
N ASP A 634 11.18 -0.47 4.35
CA ASP A 634 10.38 0.08 5.43
C ASP A 634 9.07 0.68 4.89
N LEU A 635 8.97 0.90 3.58
CA LEU A 635 7.80 1.47 2.93
C LEU A 635 6.60 0.51 2.92
N SER A 636 5.41 1.10 2.85
CA SER A 636 4.19 0.33 2.59
C SER A 636 4.25 -0.41 1.24
N PRO A 637 3.54 -1.54 1.09
CA PRO A 637 3.65 -2.38 -0.10
C PRO A 637 3.46 -1.64 -1.44
N ARG A 638 2.53 -0.68 -1.49
CA ARG A 638 2.25 0.11 -2.70
C ARG A 638 3.41 1.03 -3.07
N LEU A 639 3.96 1.77 -2.11
CA LEU A 639 5.09 2.67 -2.36
C LEU A 639 6.35 1.88 -2.70
N ARG A 640 6.58 0.76 -2.01
CA ARG A 640 7.68 -0.16 -2.31
C ARG A 640 7.62 -0.70 -3.74
N GLU A 641 6.44 -1.06 -4.22
CA GLU A 641 6.25 -1.51 -5.61
C GLU A 641 6.54 -0.39 -6.62
N GLY A 642 6.01 0.82 -6.39
CA GLY A 642 6.28 1.97 -7.26
C GLY A 642 7.76 2.36 -7.30
N VAL A 643 8.44 2.34 -6.14
CA VAL A 643 9.88 2.57 -6.03
C VAL A 643 10.67 1.47 -6.74
N ALA A 644 10.28 0.20 -6.61
CA ALA A 644 10.91 -0.90 -7.33
C ALA A 644 10.71 -0.83 -8.85
N GLN A 645 9.59 -0.26 -9.32
CA GLN A 645 9.40 0.05 -10.74
C GLN A 645 10.36 1.15 -11.20
N LEU A 646 10.47 2.24 -10.43
CA LEU A 646 11.41 3.33 -10.73
C LEU A 646 12.86 2.82 -10.78
N ASP A 647 13.28 1.98 -9.82
CA ASP A 647 14.63 1.41 -9.78
C ASP A 647 14.98 0.60 -11.04
N ARG A 648 13.97 0.03 -11.72
CA ARG A 648 14.17 -0.68 -13.00
C ARG A 648 14.25 0.25 -14.20
N LEU A 649 13.55 1.38 -14.16
CA LEU A 649 13.41 2.29 -15.30
C LEU A 649 14.43 3.43 -15.29
N LEU A 650 14.83 3.91 -14.13
CA LEU A 650 15.72 5.06 -14.00
C LEU A 650 17.07 4.86 -14.72
N PRO A 651 17.77 3.71 -14.58
CA PRO A 651 19.01 3.49 -15.33
C PRO A 651 18.80 3.48 -16.85
N LEU A 652 17.67 2.93 -17.33
CA LEU A 652 17.34 2.91 -18.76
C LEU A 652 17.10 4.32 -19.31
N LEU A 653 16.44 5.17 -18.54
CA LEU A 653 16.23 6.58 -18.90
C LEU A 653 17.55 7.34 -18.91
N GLU A 654 18.39 7.18 -17.89
CA GLU A 654 19.71 7.82 -17.81
C GLU A 654 20.61 7.39 -18.97
N ASN A 655 20.70 6.08 -19.22
CA ASN A 655 21.49 5.53 -20.31
C ASN A 655 20.92 5.95 -21.68
N GLY A 656 19.59 5.96 -21.85
CA GLY A 656 18.93 6.43 -23.07
C GLY A 656 19.25 7.89 -23.40
N VAL A 657 19.18 8.78 -22.41
CA VAL A 657 19.56 10.20 -22.57
C VAL A 657 21.05 10.34 -22.90
N GLN A 658 21.93 9.59 -22.23
CA GLN A 658 23.36 9.58 -22.55
C GLN A 658 23.63 9.07 -23.98
N GLY A 659 22.93 8.02 -24.40
CA GLY A 659 22.99 7.48 -25.76
C GLY A 659 22.55 8.51 -26.80
N ALA A 660 21.43 9.20 -26.57
CA ALA A 660 20.95 10.26 -27.44
C ALA A 660 21.95 11.41 -27.59
N MET A 661 22.70 11.75 -26.52
CA MET A 661 23.76 12.75 -26.57
C MET A 661 24.98 12.28 -27.40
N ALA A 662 25.33 10.99 -27.33
CA ALA A 662 26.46 10.41 -28.05
C ALA A 662 26.16 10.10 -29.52
N LEU A 663 24.90 9.83 -29.86
CA LEU A 663 24.48 9.32 -31.16
C LEU A 663 24.94 10.18 -32.35
N PRO A 664 24.88 11.53 -32.32
CA PRO A 664 25.31 12.33 -33.45
C PRO A 664 26.81 12.23 -33.74
N GLU A 665 27.65 11.98 -32.73
CA GLU A 665 29.09 11.77 -32.91
C GLU A 665 29.38 10.38 -33.47
N LEU A 666 28.65 9.36 -32.96
CA LEU A 666 28.77 7.97 -33.38
C LEU A 666 28.29 7.75 -34.81
N LEU A 667 27.21 8.41 -35.24
CA LEU A 667 26.64 8.26 -36.59
C LEU A 667 27.16 9.28 -37.61
N GLY A 668 28.33 9.85 -37.38
CA GLY A 668 29.06 10.65 -38.37
C GLY A 668 28.46 12.01 -38.68
N GLY A 669 27.98 12.71 -37.64
CA GLY A 669 27.38 14.03 -37.77
C GLY A 669 28.31 15.13 -38.30
N ASP A 670 29.56 15.19 -37.81
CA ASP A 670 30.54 16.21 -38.24
C ASP A 670 31.41 15.73 -39.40
N ARG A 671 31.63 14.41 -39.48
CA ARG A 671 32.40 13.74 -40.53
C ARG A 671 31.97 12.29 -40.66
N PRO A 672 32.18 11.64 -41.82
CA PRO A 672 32.00 10.19 -41.94
C PRO A 672 32.75 9.42 -40.87
N ARG A 673 32.11 8.37 -40.35
CA ARG A 673 32.65 7.42 -39.35
C ARG A 673 32.72 6.03 -39.94
N THR A 674 33.83 5.34 -39.74
CA THR A 674 34.02 3.97 -40.23
C THR A 674 34.06 2.98 -39.07
N TYR A 675 33.20 1.96 -39.12
CA TYR A 675 33.14 0.90 -38.11
C TYR A 675 33.47 -0.45 -38.71
N LEU A 676 34.21 -1.25 -37.94
CA LEU A 676 34.32 -2.69 -38.17
C LEU A 676 33.20 -3.39 -37.38
N VAL A 677 32.30 -4.07 -38.08
CA VAL A 677 31.16 -4.76 -37.46
C VAL A 677 31.43 -6.27 -37.47
N LEU A 678 31.57 -6.86 -36.28
CA LEU A 678 31.75 -8.28 -36.06
C LEU A 678 30.38 -8.96 -35.99
N VAL A 679 30.12 -9.90 -36.90
CA VAL A 679 28.85 -10.66 -36.95
C VAL A 679 29.04 -12.01 -36.28
N GLN A 680 28.50 -12.15 -35.07
CA GLN A 680 28.74 -13.25 -34.16
C GLN A 680 27.59 -14.27 -34.22
N ASN A 681 27.94 -15.55 -34.19
CA ASN A 681 27.00 -16.65 -34.09
C ASN A 681 27.08 -17.25 -32.69
N ASP A 682 26.13 -16.90 -31.84
CA ASP A 682 25.96 -17.35 -30.46
C ASP A 682 25.54 -18.82 -30.33
N ASP A 683 25.15 -19.50 -31.44
CA ASP A 683 24.99 -20.95 -31.42
C ASP A 683 26.35 -21.68 -31.26
N GLU A 684 27.45 -21.00 -31.58
CA GLU A 684 28.83 -21.38 -31.24
C GLU A 684 29.42 -20.32 -30.31
N LEU A 685 29.08 -20.40 -29.03
CA LEU A 685 29.33 -19.33 -28.06
C LEU A 685 30.83 -19.03 -27.91
N ARG A 686 31.14 -17.73 -27.86
CA ARG A 686 32.43 -17.16 -27.50
C ARG A 686 32.21 -16.06 -26.44
N PRO A 687 33.26 -15.65 -25.71
CA PRO A 687 33.16 -14.73 -24.57
C PRO A 687 32.38 -13.43 -24.82
N THR A 688 32.44 -12.84 -26.01
CA THR A 688 31.76 -11.57 -26.31
C THR A 688 30.42 -11.73 -27.05
N GLY A 689 29.94 -12.95 -27.32
CA GLY A 689 28.72 -13.13 -28.10
C GLY A 689 28.67 -14.45 -28.85
N GLY A 690 29.72 -14.77 -29.60
CA GLY A 690 29.69 -15.94 -30.44
C GLY A 690 30.86 -16.01 -31.40
N PHE A 691 30.96 -17.11 -32.13
CA PHE A 691 31.95 -17.27 -33.19
C PHE A 691 31.78 -16.17 -34.25
N ILE A 692 32.86 -15.46 -34.57
CA ILE A 692 32.81 -14.38 -35.57
C ILE A 692 32.70 -15.00 -36.96
N SER A 693 31.49 -15.02 -37.49
CA SER A 693 31.12 -15.71 -38.72
C SER A 693 31.37 -14.87 -39.98
N GLY A 694 31.33 -13.55 -39.83
CA GLY A 694 31.56 -12.57 -40.88
C GLY A 694 31.95 -11.22 -40.29
N VAL A 695 32.40 -10.33 -41.16
CA VAL A 695 32.74 -8.96 -40.78
C VAL A 695 32.22 -8.00 -41.82
N ALA A 696 31.76 -6.84 -41.38
CA ALA A 696 31.39 -5.75 -42.27
C ALA A 696 32.20 -4.48 -41.97
N ARG A 697 32.57 -3.76 -43.03
CA ARG A 697 33.06 -2.38 -42.94
C ARG A 697 31.91 -1.45 -43.28
N VAL A 698 31.46 -0.68 -42.31
CA VAL A 698 30.31 0.22 -42.41
C VAL A 698 30.79 1.65 -42.27
N VAL A 699 30.46 2.50 -43.25
CA VAL A 699 30.72 3.94 -43.20
C VAL A 699 29.40 4.67 -43.04
N VAL A 700 29.29 5.49 -41.99
CA VAL A 700 28.11 6.28 -41.65
C VAL A 700 28.43 7.76 -41.75
N ALA A 701 27.57 8.54 -42.40
CA ALA A 701 27.67 10.00 -42.45
C ALA A 701 26.30 10.63 -42.26
N GLY A 702 26.19 11.59 -41.36
CA GLY A 702 24.93 12.29 -41.08
C GLY A 702 23.78 11.37 -40.67
N GLY A 703 24.04 10.27 -39.96
CA GLY A 703 22.99 9.29 -39.62
C GLY A 703 22.73 8.21 -40.68
N GLU A 704 23.29 8.34 -41.88
CA GLU A 704 23.04 7.40 -42.98
C GLU A 704 24.23 6.48 -43.23
N VAL A 705 23.96 5.19 -43.46
CA VAL A 705 24.98 4.25 -43.95
C VAL A 705 25.25 4.57 -45.42
N ILE A 706 26.43 5.12 -45.73
CA ILE A 706 26.83 5.52 -47.08
C ILE A 706 27.63 4.42 -47.80
N HIS A 707 28.33 3.57 -47.05
CA HIS A 707 29.08 2.44 -47.60
C HIS A 707 28.97 1.22 -46.69
N LEU A 708 28.76 0.04 -47.27
CA LEU A 708 28.78 -1.24 -46.57
C LEU A 708 29.48 -2.26 -47.44
N THR A 709 30.49 -2.92 -46.88
CA THR A 709 31.08 -4.14 -47.45
C THR A 709 31.04 -5.24 -46.42
N PHE A 710 30.63 -6.44 -46.83
CA PHE A 710 30.56 -7.63 -45.98
C PHE A 710 31.44 -8.72 -46.56
N GLU A 711 32.17 -9.42 -45.71
CA GLU A 711 33.04 -10.53 -46.09
C GLU A 711 32.98 -11.68 -45.07
N ASP A 712 33.33 -12.88 -45.55
CA ASP A 712 33.53 -14.05 -44.71
C ASP A 712 34.72 -13.82 -43.76
N SER A 713 34.59 -14.09 -42.46
CA SER A 713 35.68 -13.95 -41.49
C SER A 713 36.94 -14.78 -41.81
N TYR A 714 36.81 -15.85 -42.61
CA TYR A 714 37.94 -16.65 -43.11
C TYR A 714 38.71 -15.93 -44.22
N ALA A 715 38.09 -15.01 -44.95
CA ALA A 715 38.75 -14.23 -46.01
C ALA A 715 39.70 -13.16 -45.45
N VAL A 716 39.52 -12.78 -44.18
CA VAL A 716 40.37 -11.85 -43.45
C VAL A 716 41.73 -12.48 -43.10
N ASP A 717 41.81 -13.80 -42.94
CA ASP A 717 43.04 -14.44 -42.50
C ASP A 717 44.08 -14.53 -43.65
N ASP A 718 45.31 -14.03 -43.42
CA ASP A 718 46.44 -14.12 -44.34
C ASP A 718 47.60 -14.92 -43.75
N PHE A 719 47.58 -16.24 -43.94
CA PHE A 719 48.61 -17.14 -43.38
C PHE A 719 50.04 -16.94 -43.94
N SER A 720 50.26 -15.99 -44.87
CA SER A 720 51.61 -15.55 -45.24
C SER A 720 52.24 -14.61 -44.20
N LYS A 721 51.43 -14.02 -43.32
CA LYS A 721 51.84 -13.09 -42.27
C LYS A 721 52.08 -13.84 -40.95
N ALA A 722 52.86 -13.23 -40.05
CA ALA A 722 53.12 -13.80 -38.73
C ALA A 722 51.98 -13.49 -37.75
N TYR A 723 51.28 -14.54 -37.31
CA TYR A 723 50.20 -14.43 -36.33
C TYR A 723 50.71 -14.52 -34.87
N PRO A 724 50.05 -13.83 -33.92
CA PRO A 724 50.32 -14.03 -32.51
C PRO A 724 49.93 -15.45 -32.07
N VAL A 725 50.53 -15.88 -30.97
CA VAL A 725 50.27 -17.21 -30.42
C VAL A 725 48.87 -17.24 -29.79
N ALA A 726 48.04 -18.18 -30.24
CA ALA A 726 46.71 -18.45 -29.69
C ALA A 726 46.72 -18.68 -28.17
N PRO A 727 45.68 -18.31 -27.42
CA PRO A 727 45.54 -18.66 -26.00
C PRO A 727 45.77 -20.15 -25.75
N ARG A 728 46.46 -20.47 -24.65
CA ARG A 728 46.87 -21.84 -24.33
C ARG A 728 45.70 -22.86 -24.38
N PRO A 729 44.53 -22.59 -23.78
CA PRO A 729 43.41 -23.54 -23.82
C PRO A 729 42.93 -23.83 -25.24
N MET A 730 42.89 -22.81 -26.11
CA MET A 730 42.55 -22.99 -27.52
C MET A 730 43.56 -23.93 -28.20
N ARG A 731 44.86 -23.77 -27.95
CA ARG A 731 45.88 -24.66 -28.54
C ARG A 731 45.81 -26.10 -28.02
N GLU A 732 45.56 -26.26 -26.73
CA GLU A 732 45.49 -27.58 -26.08
C GLU A 732 44.22 -28.35 -26.47
N VAL A 733 43.12 -27.65 -26.76
CA VAL A 733 41.84 -28.28 -27.11
C VAL A 733 41.68 -28.38 -28.63
N MET A 734 41.84 -27.28 -29.36
CA MET A 734 41.59 -27.19 -30.80
C MET A 734 42.82 -27.56 -31.66
N GLY A 735 43.96 -27.84 -31.04
CA GLY A 735 45.23 -28.15 -31.72
C GLY A 735 46.08 -26.90 -31.99
N PRO A 736 47.25 -27.04 -32.65
CA PRO A 736 48.22 -25.96 -32.84
C PRO A 736 47.75 -24.94 -33.89
N VAL A 737 46.70 -24.18 -33.57
CA VAL A 737 46.13 -23.14 -34.43
C VAL A 737 46.75 -21.76 -34.11
N PRO A 738 47.02 -20.92 -35.13
CA PRO A 738 47.37 -19.52 -34.91
C PRO A 738 46.17 -18.75 -34.32
N TRP A 739 46.42 -17.61 -33.66
CA TRP A 739 45.34 -16.76 -33.18
C TRP A 739 44.75 -15.94 -34.33
N VAL A 740 43.69 -16.46 -34.93
CA VAL A 740 43.07 -15.92 -36.15
C VAL A 740 41.93 -14.94 -35.86
N PHE A 741 41.55 -14.16 -36.86
CA PHE A 741 40.57 -13.07 -36.72
C PHE A 741 39.24 -13.54 -36.13
N ARG A 742 38.75 -14.70 -36.58
CA ARG A 742 37.49 -15.30 -36.14
C ARG A 742 37.40 -15.66 -34.65
N ASP A 743 38.55 -15.79 -33.98
CA ASP A 743 38.67 -16.09 -32.55
C ASP A 743 39.32 -14.92 -31.78
N SER A 744 39.32 -13.71 -32.37
CA SER A 744 39.83 -12.49 -31.73
C SER A 744 39.10 -12.16 -30.41
N ASN A 745 37.86 -12.61 -30.26
CA ASN A 745 37.01 -12.37 -29.10
C ASN A 745 37.19 -13.37 -27.94
N TRP A 746 38.44 -13.77 -27.67
CA TRP A 746 38.77 -14.67 -26.55
C TRP A 746 38.64 -14.00 -25.16
N SER A 747 38.89 -12.70 -25.09
CA SER A 747 38.66 -11.91 -23.88
C SER A 747 37.15 -11.62 -23.74
N PRO A 748 36.54 -11.78 -22.55
CA PRO A 748 35.20 -11.28 -22.28
C PRO A 748 35.16 -9.76 -22.12
N ASP A 749 36.31 -9.11 -21.94
CA ASP A 749 36.44 -7.65 -22.01
C ASP A 749 36.37 -7.23 -23.48
N PHE A 750 35.21 -6.73 -23.92
CA PHE A 750 35.01 -6.41 -25.33
C PHE A 750 36.00 -5.37 -25.88
N PRO A 751 36.45 -4.33 -25.14
CA PRO A 751 37.51 -3.45 -25.61
C PRO A 751 38.80 -4.20 -25.97
N THR A 752 39.25 -5.11 -25.11
CA THR A 752 40.42 -5.98 -25.37
C THR A 752 40.20 -6.86 -26.60
N ALA A 753 39.01 -7.47 -26.73
CA ALA A 753 38.65 -8.28 -27.89
C ALA A 753 38.59 -7.46 -29.20
N ALA A 754 38.04 -6.24 -29.15
CA ALA A 754 37.90 -5.35 -30.28
C ALA A 754 39.26 -4.86 -30.79
N GLU A 755 40.19 -4.56 -29.89
CA GLU A 755 41.58 -4.23 -30.25
C GLU A 755 42.30 -5.40 -30.90
N MET A 756 42.11 -6.62 -30.38
CA MET A 756 42.65 -7.84 -31.01
C MET A 756 42.04 -8.06 -32.41
N ALA A 757 40.74 -7.84 -32.57
CA ALA A 757 40.07 -7.95 -33.87
C ALA A 757 40.66 -6.95 -34.88
N LEU A 758 40.82 -5.69 -34.48
CA LEU A 758 41.48 -4.68 -35.30
C LEU A 758 42.91 -5.10 -35.65
N GLN A 759 43.71 -5.52 -34.66
CA GLN A 759 45.09 -5.97 -34.86
C GLN A 759 45.20 -7.08 -35.91
N LEU A 760 44.35 -8.11 -35.81
CA LEU A 760 44.36 -9.23 -36.74
C LEU A 760 43.85 -8.85 -38.12
N TYR A 761 42.86 -7.94 -38.20
CA TYR A 761 42.39 -7.38 -39.47
C TYR A 761 43.50 -6.61 -40.21
N ARG A 762 44.40 -5.91 -39.49
CA ARG A 762 45.53 -5.17 -40.09
C ARG A 762 46.52 -6.06 -40.82
N LEU A 763 46.65 -7.34 -40.44
CA LEU A 763 47.62 -8.25 -41.04
C LEU A 763 47.38 -8.46 -42.54
N ARG A 764 46.10 -8.48 -42.95
CA ARG A 764 45.69 -8.69 -44.34
C ARG A 764 45.63 -7.38 -45.14
N TYR A 765 45.03 -6.36 -44.54
CA TYR A 765 44.67 -5.12 -45.24
C TYR A 765 45.73 -4.01 -45.13
N ASP A 766 46.90 -4.29 -44.54
CA ASP A 766 48.01 -3.33 -44.34
C ASP A 766 47.54 -2.01 -43.70
N VAL A 767 46.71 -2.12 -42.66
CA VAL A 767 46.26 -0.98 -41.85
C VAL A 767 47.43 -0.53 -40.95
N GLU A 768 47.77 0.76 -40.98
CA GLU A 768 48.79 1.35 -40.12
C GLU A 768 48.40 1.25 -38.62
N ALA A 769 49.40 1.35 -37.73
CA ALA A 769 49.20 1.18 -36.29
C ALA A 769 48.20 2.17 -35.67
N ASP A 770 48.01 3.32 -36.32
CA ASP A 770 47.06 4.36 -35.95
C ASP A 770 45.63 4.10 -36.49
N GLY A 771 45.40 2.98 -37.19
CA GLY A 771 44.09 2.57 -37.68
C GLY A 771 43.73 3.08 -39.08
N VAL A 772 44.69 3.62 -39.83
CA VAL A 772 44.55 4.07 -41.22
C VAL A 772 44.80 2.90 -42.18
N ASP A 773 43.81 2.49 -42.97
CA ASP A 773 43.94 1.49 -44.05
C ASP A 773 44.86 1.99 -45.18
N PHE A 774 45.32 1.11 -46.08
CA PHE A 774 46.17 1.45 -47.23
C PHE A 774 45.56 2.54 -48.14
N ASP A 775 44.22 2.66 -48.14
CA ASP A 775 43.45 3.71 -48.84
C ASP A 775 43.29 5.01 -48.03
N GLY A 776 43.90 5.14 -46.85
CA GLY A 776 43.76 6.29 -45.96
C GLY A 776 42.54 6.25 -45.03
N VAL A 777 41.89 5.10 -44.86
CA VAL A 777 40.62 4.96 -44.10
C VAL A 777 40.87 4.71 -42.62
N VAL A 778 40.44 5.63 -41.74
CA VAL A 778 40.54 5.47 -40.28
C VAL A 778 39.33 4.72 -39.72
N PHE A 779 39.54 3.62 -39.01
CA PHE A 779 38.49 2.97 -38.20
C PHE A 779 38.23 3.79 -36.93
N ASP A 780 36.99 4.24 -36.75
CA ASP A 780 36.53 5.00 -35.59
C ASP A 780 36.09 4.09 -34.42
N GLY A 781 35.75 2.82 -34.69
CA GLY A 781 35.35 1.87 -33.65
C GLY A 781 35.05 0.48 -34.17
N VAL A 782 34.70 -0.41 -33.24
CA VAL A 782 34.28 -1.79 -33.50
C VAL A 782 32.91 -2.00 -32.90
N VAL A 783 32.01 -2.60 -33.66
CA VAL A 783 30.67 -2.99 -33.23
C VAL A 783 30.60 -4.51 -33.25
N ALA A 784 30.07 -5.16 -32.23
CA ALA A 784 29.76 -6.59 -32.27
C ALA A 784 28.25 -6.78 -32.17
N ILE A 785 27.70 -7.61 -33.05
CA ILE A 785 26.30 -8.02 -33.05
C ILE A 785 26.21 -9.53 -33.10
N ASP A 786 25.27 -10.08 -32.34
CA ASP A 786 24.91 -11.50 -32.40
C ASP A 786 23.56 -11.71 -33.12
N GLN A 787 23.05 -12.95 -33.09
CA GLN A 787 21.78 -13.28 -33.72
C GLN A 787 20.59 -12.60 -33.05
N GLU A 788 20.59 -12.42 -31.73
CA GLU A 788 19.48 -11.75 -31.04
C GLU A 788 19.39 -10.27 -31.42
N THR A 789 20.53 -9.60 -31.60
CA THR A 789 20.56 -8.24 -32.15
C THR A 789 19.94 -8.20 -33.55
N LEU A 790 20.29 -9.14 -34.43
CA LEU A 790 19.67 -9.24 -35.75
C LEU A 790 18.15 -9.44 -35.65
N ARG A 791 17.69 -10.31 -34.76
CA ARG A 791 16.26 -10.57 -34.52
C ARG A 791 15.52 -9.30 -34.11
N LEU A 792 16.05 -8.57 -33.12
CA LEU A 792 15.50 -7.32 -32.60
C LEU A 792 15.46 -6.23 -33.68
N LEU A 793 16.51 -6.11 -34.50
CA LEU A 793 16.56 -5.12 -35.58
C LEU A 793 15.53 -5.45 -36.68
N VAL A 794 15.40 -6.71 -37.11
CA VAL A 794 14.40 -7.08 -38.11
C VAL A 794 12.97 -6.91 -37.60
N GLU A 795 12.73 -7.18 -36.31
CA GLU A 795 11.45 -6.91 -35.66
C GLU A 795 11.09 -5.42 -35.72
N ALA A 796 12.02 -4.54 -35.33
CA ALA A 796 11.80 -3.09 -35.34
C ALA A 796 11.68 -2.49 -36.75
N LEU A 797 12.41 -3.03 -37.73
CA LEU A 797 12.36 -2.58 -39.12
C LEU A 797 11.11 -3.06 -39.87
N GLY A 798 10.37 -4.00 -39.31
CA GLY A 798 9.26 -4.69 -39.97
C GLY A 798 9.72 -5.65 -41.08
N PRO A 799 8.78 -6.34 -41.76
CA PRO A 799 9.10 -7.40 -42.72
C PRO A 799 10.09 -6.97 -43.80
N LEU A 800 11.18 -7.72 -43.99
CA LEU A 800 12.25 -7.45 -44.95
C LEU A 800 12.17 -8.41 -46.14
N THR A 801 12.18 -7.85 -47.35
CA THR A 801 12.31 -8.66 -48.58
C THR A 801 13.78 -8.87 -48.88
N VAL A 802 14.24 -10.12 -48.80
CA VAL A 802 15.62 -10.51 -49.14
C VAL A 802 15.64 -11.19 -50.50
N LEU A 803 16.58 -10.78 -51.36
CA LEU A 803 16.75 -11.36 -52.70
C LEU A 803 16.98 -12.88 -52.60
N GLU A 804 16.26 -13.63 -53.44
CA GLU A 804 16.28 -15.11 -53.51
C GLU A 804 15.75 -15.84 -52.26
N HIS A 805 15.08 -15.13 -51.34
CA HIS A 805 14.32 -15.73 -50.24
C HIS A 805 12.81 -15.66 -50.55
N PRO A 806 12.05 -16.77 -50.43
CA PRO A 806 10.66 -16.83 -50.90
C PRO A 806 9.67 -16.04 -50.05
N GLU A 807 9.92 -15.92 -48.75
CA GLU A 807 9.05 -15.25 -47.79
C GLU A 807 9.71 -13.98 -47.20
N PRO A 808 8.94 -12.95 -46.83
CA PRO A 808 9.50 -11.83 -46.06
C PRO A 808 10.06 -12.29 -44.73
N LEU A 809 11.21 -11.74 -44.33
CA LEU A 809 11.83 -12.02 -43.06
C LEU A 809 11.29 -11.08 -41.97
N THR A 810 10.91 -11.64 -40.84
CA THR A 810 10.41 -10.96 -39.65
C THR A 810 11.27 -11.36 -38.44
N GLY A 811 11.06 -10.68 -37.30
CA GLY A 811 11.69 -11.07 -36.04
C GLY A 811 11.45 -12.53 -35.66
N ASP A 812 10.31 -13.11 -36.05
CA ASP A 812 9.95 -14.49 -35.71
C ASP A 812 10.69 -15.55 -36.53
N ASN A 813 11.04 -15.27 -37.79
CA ASN A 813 11.57 -16.26 -38.71
C ASN A 813 13.03 -16.00 -39.15
N VAL A 814 13.59 -14.81 -38.92
CA VAL A 814 14.91 -14.44 -39.46
C VAL A 814 16.02 -15.38 -39.01
N ILE A 815 16.03 -15.80 -37.75
CA ILE A 815 17.07 -16.73 -37.24
C ILE A 815 16.92 -18.11 -37.85
N GLN A 816 15.68 -18.58 -38.00
CA GLN A 816 15.42 -19.84 -38.70
C GLN A 816 15.88 -19.78 -40.16
N ALA A 817 15.64 -18.66 -40.86
CA ALA A 817 16.10 -18.46 -42.23
C ALA A 817 17.63 -18.45 -42.35
N VAL A 818 18.33 -17.78 -41.42
CA VAL A 818 19.81 -17.79 -41.34
C VAL A 818 20.34 -19.22 -41.12
N ARG A 819 19.69 -20.02 -40.26
CA ARG A 819 20.08 -21.42 -40.05
C ARG A 819 19.81 -22.27 -41.30
N GLN A 820 18.67 -22.08 -41.95
CA GLN A 820 18.29 -22.81 -43.17
C GLN A 820 19.20 -22.51 -44.36
N SER A 821 19.77 -21.29 -44.45
CA SER A 821 20.69 -20.93 -45.52
C SER A 821 22.02 -21.71 -45.48
N TRP A 822 22.28 -22.49 -44.43
CA TRP A 822 23.42 -23.41 -44.34
C TRP A 822 23.29 -24.60 -45.30
N ALA A 823 22.10 -25.17 -45.44
CA ALA A 823 21.93 -26.44 -46.15
C ALA A 823 22.20 -26.27 -47.66
N PRO A 824 22.94 -27.19 -48.31
CA PRO A 824 23.05 -27.20 -49.77
C PRO A 824 21.68 -27.46 -50.41
N ALA A 825 21.52 -27.09 -51.68
CA ALA A 825 20.30 -27.37 -52.42
C ALA A 825 19.96 -28.85 -52.43
N GLU A 826 18.67 -29.19 -52.48
CA GLU A 826 18.19 -30.57 -52.37
C GLU A 826 18.88 -31.49 -53.41
N GLY A 827 19.48 -32.59 -52.93
CA GLY A 827 20.25 -33.52 -53.76
C GLY A 827 21.71 -33.11 -54.05
N GLN A 828 22.17 -31.95 -53.60
CA GLN A 828 23.56 -31.51 -53.69
C GLN A 828 24.32 -31.75 -52.36
N GLY A 829 25.59 -32.12 -52.45
CA GLY A 829 26.48 -32.26 -51.28
C GLY A 829 27.23 -30.97 -50.93
N LEU A 830 28.18 -31.05 -50.00
CA LEU A 830 29.05 -29.94 -49.59
C LEU A 830 30.14 -29.65 -50.65
N THR A 831 29.76 -29.07 -51.78
CA THR A 831 30.65 -28.75 -52.92
C THR A 831 31.57 -27.55 -52.65
N VAL A 832 32.54 -27.32 -53.54
CA VAL A 832 33.39 -26.10 -53.52
C VAL A 832 32.55 -24.85 -53.78
N GLU A 833 31.55 -24.95 -54.67
CA GLU A 833 30.61 -23.87 -54.99
C GLU A 833 29.72 -23.53 -53.79
N TRP A 834 29.15 -24.54 -53.11
CA TRP A 834 28.42 -24.32 -51.85
C TRP A 834 29.31 -23.63 -50.82
N ARG A 835 30.58 -24.05 -50.68
CA ARG A 835 31.52 -23.38 -49.78
C ARG A 835 31.69 -21.90 -50.15
N ALA A 836 31.80 -21.55 -51.42
CA ALA A 836 31.91 -20.16 -51.82
C ALA A 836 30.65 -19.34 -51.50
N GLN A 837 29.46 -19.93 -51.64
CA GLN A 837 28.17 -19.20 -51.59
C GLN A 837 27.43 -19.25 -50.24
N ARG A 838 27.78 -20.18 -49.34
CA ARG A 838 27.04 -20.43 -48.08
C ARG A 838 26.88 -19.21 -47.15
N LYS A 839 27.63 -18.12 -47.38
CA LYS A 839 27.57 -16.88 -46.58
C LYS A 839 26.96 -15.70 -47.35
N ASP A 840 26.58 -15.88 -48.61
CA ASP A 840 26.03 -14.80 -49.43
C ASP A 840 24.68 -14.31 -48.89
N PHE A 841 23.89 -15.21 -48.28
CA PHE A 841 22.61 -14.86 -47.66
C PHE A 841 22.75 -13.76 -46.61
N MET A 842 23.79 -13.81 -45.76
CA MET A 842 24.04 -12.76 -44.75
C MET A 842 24.35 -11.41 -45.39
N GLY A 843 25.13 -11.38 -46.46
CA GLY A 843 25.39 -10.15 -47.23
C GLY A 843 24.10 -9.57 -47.83
N ARG A 844 23.23 -10.43 -48.39
CA ARG A 844 21.92 -10.01 -48.92
C ARG A 844 20.98 -9.51 -47.84
N LEU A 845 20.95 -10.16 -46.68
CA LEU A 845 20.16 -9.73 -45.51
C LEU A 845 20.61 -8.37 -44.99
N LEU A 846 21.92 -8.17 -44.77
CA LEU A 846 22.47 -6.87 -44.35
C LEU A 846 22.17 -5.77 -45.37
N THR A 847 22.23 -6.09 -46.66
CA THR A 847 21.85 -5.15 -47.73
C THR A 847 20.37 -4.78 -47.65
N ALA A 848 19.48 -5.75 -47.37
CA ALA A 848 18.05 -5.49 -47.19
C ALA A 848 17.78 -4.59 -45.97
N VAL A 849 18.48 -4.82 -44.85
CA VAL A 849 18.44 -3.97 -43.65
C VAL A 849 18.86 -2.54 -43.98
N VAL A 850 20.01 -2.33 -44.64
CA VAL A 850 20.48 -0.99 -45.02
C VAL A 850 19.53 -0.32 -46.00
N ASN A 851 18.98 -1.05 -46.96
CA ASN A 851 18.01 -0.49 -47.91
C ASN A 851 16.71 -0.05 -47.20
N ARG A 852 16.23 -0.80 -46.20
CA ARG A 852 15.09 -0.39 -45.38
C ARG A 852 15.39 0.89 -44.60
N LEU A 853 16.56 0.97 -43.96
CA LEU A 853 17.02 2.18 -43.26
C LEU A 853 17.10 3.40 -44.19
N ARG A 854 17.63 3.23 -45.40
CA ARG A 854 17.73 4.31 -46.41
C ARG A 854 16.39 4.73 -47.00
N ALA A 855 15.40 3.85 -47.03
CA ALA A 855 14.07 4.17 -47.54
C ALA A 855 13.30 5.16 -46.63
N GLY A 856 13.70 5.29 -45.36
CA GLY A 856 13.11 6.23 -44.40
C GLY A 856 11.75 5.81 -43.82
N ASP A 857 11.18 4.69 -44.26
CA ASP A 857 9.95 4.10 -43.73
C ASP A 857 10.27 3.22 -42.51
N VAL A 858 10.78 3.84 -41.45
CA VAL A 858 11.23 3.16 -40.22
C VAL A 858 10.74 3.94 -39.01
N ASP A 859 10.12 3.24 -38.07
CA ASP A 859 9.83 3.77 -36.74
C ASP A 859 11.16 3.89 -35.96
N LEU A 860 11.71 5.10 -35.87
CA LEU A 860 12.97 5.36 -35.19
C LEU A 860 12.87 5.11 -33.67
N ALA A 861 11.68 5.24 -33.07
CA ALA A 861 11.49 4.95 -31.66
C ALA A 861 11.55 3.43 -31.41
N ALA A 862 10.88 2.63 -32.24
CA ALA A 862 10.97 1.17 -32.20
C ALA A 862 12.41 0.68 -32.45
N LEU A 863 13.09 1.24 -33.45
CA LEU A 863 14.49 0.91 -33.75
C LEU A 863 15.43 1.29 -32.60
N GLY A 864 15.26 2.48 -32.03
CA GLY A 864 16.03 2.93 -30.87
C GLY A 864 15.81 2.03 -29.64
N GLY A 865 14.56 1.61 -29.41
CA GLY A 865 14.20 0.65 -28.37
C GLY A 865 14.89 -0.72 -28.56
N ALA A 866 14.90 -1.24 -29.79
CA ALA A 866 15.58 -2.49 -30.13
C ALA A 866 17.10 -2.43 -29.94
N VAL A 867 17.74 -1.32 -30.35
CA VAL A 867 19.18 -1.09 -30.14
C VAL A 867 19.50 -0.97 -28.65
N LEU A 868 18.73 -0.19 -27.89
CA LEU A 868 18.91 -0.05 -26.45
C LEU A 868 18.74 -1.40 -25.74
N GLN A 869 17.74 -2.18 -26.13
CA GLN A 869 17.54 -3.52 -25.59
C GLN A 869 18.74 -4.43 -25.89
N ALA A 870 19.26 -4.42 -27.13
CA ALA A 870 20.43 -5.21 -27.50
C ALA A 870 21.68 -4.80 -26.71
N LEU A 871 21.88 -3.51 -26.44
CA LEU A 871 23.00 -3.01 -25.61
C LEU A 871 22.87 -3.45 -24.15
N GLU A 872 21.70 -3.21 -23.53
CA GLU A 872 21.43 -3.53 -22.12
C GLU A 872 21.41 -5.03 -21.84
N GLU A 873 20.92 -5.82 -22.80
CA GLU A 873 20.94 -7.29 -22.73
C GLU A 873 22.27 -7.88 -23.25
N ARG A 874 23.29 -7.07 -23.56
CA ARG A 874 24.63 -7.52 -23.98
C ARG A 874 24.64 -8.42 -25.23
N HIS A 875 23.79 -8.10 -26.18
CA HIS A 875 23.73 -8.70 -27.52
C HIS A 875 24.43 -7.81 -28.57
N LEU A 876 24.56 -6.51 -28.27
CA LEU A 876 25.27 -5.51 -29.05
C LEU A 876 26.35 -4.85 -28.18
N PHE A 877 27.56 -4.70 -28.72
CA PHE A 877 28.61 -3.90 -28.11
C PHE A 877 29.15 -2.85 -29.07
N VAL A 878 29.50 -1.67 -28.54
CA VAL A 878 30.09 -0.58 -29.32
C VAL A 878 31.36 -0.10 -28.63
N TYR A 879 32.51 -0.38 -29.24
CA TYR A 879 33.80 0.08 -28.77
C TYR A 879 34.29 1.26 -29.62
N VAL A 880 34.62 2.37 -28.95
CA VAL A 880 35.27 3.53 -29.56
C VAL A 880 36.57 3.79 -28.78
N PRO A 881 37.75 3.72 -29.43
CA PRO A 881 39.03 3.95 -28.76
C PRO A 881 39.12 5.33 -28.12
N ALA A 882 39.64 5.40 -26.89
CA ALA A 882 39.80 6.65 -26.15
C ALA A 882 40.98 7.51 -26.67
N GLU A 883 42.00 6.89 -27.25
CA GLU A 883 43.22 7.56 -27.73
C GLU A 883 43.59 7.16 -29.16
N GLY A 884 44.01 8.16 -29.94
CA GLY A 884 44.85 7.96 -31.11
C GLY A 884 44.86 9.17 -32.05
N ALA A 885 46.03 9.54 -32.57
CA ALA A 885 46.36 10.67 -33.47
C ALA A 885 45.67 12.02 -33.17
N ALA A 886 46.42 13.14 -33.25
CA ALA A 886 45.90 14.49 -32.99
C ALA A 886 44.64 14.90 -33.80
N HIS A 887 44.22 14.12 -34.80
CA HIS A 887 42.97 14.26 -35.57
C HIS A 887 41.73 13.53 -34.99
N ARG A 888 41.85 12.65 -33.97
CA ARG A 888 40.71 11.92 -33.35
C ARG A 888 40.28 12.44 -31.97
N ALA A 889 41.04 13.36 -31.38
CA ALA A 889 41.11 13.55 -29.92
C ALA A 889 39.97 14.35 -29.25
N ALA A 890 39.06 15.02 -29.98
CA ALA A 890 38.06 15.90 -29.34
C ALA A 890 36.62 15.36 -29.34
N SER A 891 36.15 14.72 -30.43
CA SER A 891 34.75 14.32 -30.58
C SER A 891 34.47 12.82 -30.45
N GLY A 892 35.48 11.94 -30.52
CA GLY A 892 35.28 10.49 -30.28
C GLY A 892 35.31 10.10 -28.80
N ALA A 893 36.10 10.84 -28.00
CA ALA A 893 36.32 10.54 -26.58
C ALA A 893 35.05 10.73 -25.72
N ALA A 894 34.18 11.69 -26.07
CA ALA A 894 32.92 11.92 -25.35
C ALA A 894 31.93 10.77 -25.58
N GLY A 895 31.75 10.34 -26.83
CA GLY A 895 30.94 9.17 -27.18
C GLY A 895 31.47 7.88 -26.55
N GLY A 896 32.78 7.59 -26.67
CA GLY A 896 33.39 6.41 -26.03
C GLY A 896 33.25 6.39 -24.50
N ALA A 897 33.41 7.56 -23.84
CA ALA A 897 33.20 7.66 -22.40
C ALA A 897 31.73 7.47 -22.00
N ALA A 898 30.77 7.84 -22.84
CA ALA A 898 29.35 7.57 -22.60
C ALA A 898 29.03 6.07 -22.71
N LEU A 899 29.55 5.42 -23.76
CA LEU A 899 29.40 3.97 -23.96
C LEU A 899 29.97 3.18 -22.77
N ARG A 900 31.16 3.55 -22.30
CA ARG A 900 31.79 2.93 -21.12
C ARG A 900 30.99 3.14 -19.84
N ARG A 901 30.50 4.36 -19.59
CA ARG A 901 29.69 4.67 -18.40
C ARG A 901 28.40 3.85 -18.36
N ALA A 902 27.79 3.60 -19.51
CA ALA A 902 26.61 2.75 -19.64
C ALA A 902 26.93 1.24 -19.68
N GLY A 903 28.21 0.85 -19.75
CA GLY A 903 28.64 -0.55 -19.92
C GLY A 903 28.41 -1.13 -21.33
N TRP A 904 28.05 -0.27 -22.29
CA TRP A 904 27.73 -0.61 -23.68
C TRP A 904 28.95 -0.89 -24.55
N ASP A 905 30.14 -0.53 -24.06
CA ASP A 905 31.42 -0.96 -24.65
C ASP A 905 31.79 -2.39 -24.28
N GLY A 906 30.98 -3.09 -23.47
CA GLY A 906 31.19 -4.48 -23.09
C GLY A 906 32.42 -4.72 -22.21
N ALA A 907 33.01 -3.67 -21.63
CA ALA A 907 34.15 -3.79 -20.73
C ALA A 907 33.81 -4.64 -19.50
N LEU A 908 34.82 -5.28 -18.91
CA LEU A 908 34.70 -5.81 -17.55
C LEU A 908 34.41 -4.64 -16.62
N HIS A 909 33.34 -4.75 -15.82
CA HIS A 909 32.96 -3.69 -14.90
C HIS A 909 34.12 -3.33 -13.98
N GLU A 910 34.36 -2.05 -13.74
CA GLU A 910 35.34 -1.55 -12.77
C GLU A 910 34.57 -0.97 -11.58
N GLY A 911 34.72 -1.56 -10.40
CA GLY A 911 33.96 -1.14 -9.23
C GLY A 911 34.35 -1.89 -7.97
N PRO A 912 34.12 -1.28 -6.78
CA PRO A 912 34.39 -1.91 -5.49
C PRO A 912 33.33 -2.97 -5.17
N GLY A 913 33.67 -3.91 -4.29
CA GLY A 913 32.77 -4.97 -3.87
C GLY A 913 33.08 -6.32 -4.50
N ASP A 914 32.12 -7.22 -4.33
CA ASP A 914 32.10 -8.55 -4.92
C ASP A 914 31.68 -8.50 -6.40
N TYR A 915 32.17 -9.46 -7.18
CA TYR A 915 32.03 -9.50 -8.62
C TYR A 915 31.90 -10.95 -9.10
N LEU A 916 30.96 -11.19 -10.00
CA LEU A 916 30.77 -12.51 -10.58
C LEU A 916 30.49 -12.37 -12.08
N MET A 917 31.31 -13.01 -12.90
CA MET A 917 31.00 -13.27 -14.30
C MET A 917 31.34 -14.72 -14.63
N LEU A 918 30.36 -15.45 -15.18
CA LEU A 918 30.56 -16.76 -15.77
C LEU A 918 30.75 -16.58 -17.27
N VAL A 919 31.84 -17.11 -17.81
CA VAL A 919 32.21 -16.98 -19.22
C VAL A 919 32.44 -18.35 -19.82
N ASP A 920 31.58 -18.74 -20.73
CA ASP A 920 31.66 -19.97 -21.50
C ASP A 920 32.33 -19.70 -22.86
N ALA A 921 33.12 -20.65 -23.34
CA ALA A 921 33.79 -20.59 -24.63
C ALA A 921 33.76 -21.97 -25.29
N ASN A 922 32.85 -22.14 -26.25
CA ASN A 922 32.64 -23.42 -26.93
C ASN A 922 33.80 -23.76 -27.88
N LEU A 923 34.65 -24.71 -27.52
CA LEU A 923 35.79 -25.14 -28.33
C LEU A 923 35.50 -26.41 -29.15
N GLY A 924 34.22 -26.72 -29.37
CA GLY A 924 33.75 -27.98 -29.96
C GLY A 924 33.69 -28.04 -31.49
N PHE A 925 34.00 -26.95 -32.21
CA PHE A 925 33.80 -26.82 -33.67
C PHE A 925 32.36 -27.12 -34.13
N ASN A 926 31.38 -26.66 -33.34
CA ASN A 926 29.98 -27.00 -33.52
C ASN A 926 29.06 -25.87 -33.07
N LYS A 927 27.76 -26.04 -33.26
CA LYS A 927 26.75 -25.01 -33.00
C LYS A 927 25.77 -25.42 -31.89
N VAL A 928 26.28 -26.11 -30.86
CA VAL A 928 25.44 -26.80 -29.87
C VAL A 928 24.78 -25.88 -28.84
N ASN A 929 25.23 -24.63 -28.69
CA ASN A 929 24.78 -23.77 -27.58
C ASN A 929 23.25 -23.60 -27.44
N PRO A 930 22.41 -23.63 -28.50
CA PRO A 930 20.95 -23.59 -28.34
C PRO A 930 20.36 -24.79 -27.59
N TYR A 931 21.11 -25.88 -27.47
CA TYR A 931 20.76 -27.08 -26.71
C TYR A 931 21.37 -27.13 -25.32
N VAL A 932 22.18 -26.16 -24.92
CA VAL A 932 22.83 -26.14 -23.60
C VAL A 932 22.11 -25.13 -22.72
N THR A 933 21.61 -25.59 -21.57
CA THR A 933 20.97 -24.74 -20.57
C THR A 933 21.80 -24.65 -19.30
N GLU A 934 21.78 -23.48 -18.67
CA GLU A 934 22.63 -23.17 -17.53
C GLU A 934 21.84 -22.59 -16.36
N ARG A 935 22.27 -22.94 -15.14
CA ARG A 935 21.75 -22.35 -13.90
C ARG A 935 22.89 -22.06 -12.95
N LEU A 936 22.85 -20.90 -12.31
CA LEU A 936 23.85 -20.47 -11.33
C LEU A 936 23.25 -20.45 -9.92
N SER A 937 24.02 -20.92 -8.95
CA SER A 937 23.75 -20.74 -7.52
C SER A 937 24.99 -20.16 -6.85
N TYR A 938 24.88 -18.93 -6.36
CA TYR A 938 25.97 -18.19 -5.74
C TYR A 938 25.68 -17.94 -4.26
N THR A 939 26.45 -18.55 -3.37
CA THR A 939 26.30 -18.35 -1.92
C THR A 939 27.51 -17.63 -1.36
N VAL A 940 27.29 -16.52 -0.67
CA VAL A 940 28.33 -15.78 0.03
C VAL A 940 28.11 -15.88 1.53
N ASP A 941 29.12 -16.39 2.23
CA ASP A 941 29.16 -16.52 3.68
C ASP A 941 29.89 -15.33 4.28
N LEU A 942 29.13 -14.43 4.91
CA LEU A 942 29.60 -13.21 5.56
C LEU A 942 29.63 -13.35 7.08
N ARG A 943 29.53 -14.57 7.63
CA ARG A 943 29.59 -14.80 9.09
C ARG A 943 30.97 -14.47 9.69
N ASP A 944 32.02 -14.60 8.89
CA ASP A 944 33.36 -14.10 9.18
C ASP A 944 33.64 -12.91 8.23
N LEU A 945 33.51 -11.69 8.75
CA LEU A 945 33.65 -10.46 7.95
C LEU A 945 35.10 -10.22 7.50
N ASP A 946 36.10 -10.75 8.21
CA ASP A 946 37.50 -10.62 7.83
C ASP A 946 37.88 -11.61 6.73
N ARG A 947 37.12 -12.69 6.59
CA ARG A 947 37.35 -13.75 5.59
C ARG A 947 36.06 -14.20 4.91
N PRO A 948 35.41 -13.34 4.12
CA PRO A 948 34.19 -13.71 3.41
C PRO A 948 34.47 -14.86 2.44
N ARG A 949 33.51 -15.78 2.29
CA ARG A 949 33.68 -16.97 1.44
C ARG A 949 32.56 -17.12 0.44
N ALA A 950 32.91 -17.34 -0.82
CA ALA A 950 31.96 -17.61 -1.89
C ALA A 950 31.94 -19.09 -2.27
N VAL A 951 30.74 -19.58 -2.60
CA VAL A 951 30.50 -20.87 -3.24
C VAL A 951 29.64 -20.62 -4.47
N LEU A 952 30.24 -20.81 -5.65
CA LEU A 952 29.52 -20.80 -6.93
C LEU A 952 29.28 -22.24 -7.36
N THR A 953 28.03 -22.58 -7.68
CA THR A 953 27.67 -23.81 -8.38
C THR A 953 27.04 -23.45 -9.72
N VAL A 954 27.62 -23.96 -10.80
CA VAL A 954 27.12 -23.84 -12.16
C VAL A 954 26.59 -25.21 -12.59
N THR A 955 25.37 -25.25 -13.11
CA THR A 955 24.77 -26.46 -13.67
C THR A 955 24.66 -26.30 -15.17
N HIS A 956 25.36 -27.13 -15.94
CA HIS A 956 25.20 -27.24 -17.38
C HIS A 956 24.34 -28.49 -17.70
N ARG A 957 23.36 -28.34 -18.59
CA ARG A 957 22.53 -29.46 -19.07
C ARG A 957 22.42 -29.42 -20.58
N HIS A 958 22.58 -30.58 -21.22
CA HIS A 958 22.44 -30.71 -22.67
C HIS A 958 21.07 -31.31 -23.03
N ASP A 959 20.22 -30.50 -23.64
CA ASP A 959 18.83 -30.82 -23.99
C ASP A 959 18.65 -31.24 -25.46
N GLY A 960 19.73 -31.22 -26.24
CA GLY A 960 19.74 -31.66 -27.62
C GLY A 960 19.67 -33.18 -27.80
N PRO A 961 19.37 -33.64 -29.03
CA PRO A 961 19.18 -35.05 -29.33
C PRO A 961 20.51 -35.82 -29.30
N ASP A 962 20.49 -37.05 -28.78
CA ASP A 962 21.60 -38.00 -28.91
C ASP A 962 21.57 -38.64 -30.31
N THR A 963 22.39 -38.10 -31.21
CA THR A 963 22.43 -38.54 -32.61
C THR A 963 23.50 -39.60 -32.87
N GLY A 964 24.44 -39.80 -31.94
CA GLY A 964 25.66 -40.59 -32.16
C GLY A 964 26.51 -40.07 -33.33
N ALA A 965 27.84 -40.20 -33.28
CA ALA A 965 28.63 -39.98 -34.49
C ALA A 965 28.24 -41.05 -35.55
N PRO A 966 27.84 -40.66 -36.79
CA PRO A 966 27.24 -41.57 -37.80
C PRO A 966 28.03 -42.85 -38.08
N ASP A 967 29.35 -42.82 -37.88
CA ASP A 967 30.26 -43.90 -38.30
C ASP A 967 30.86 -44.71 -37.14
N THR A 968 30.65 -44.34 -35.86
CA THR A 968 31.38 -44.97 -34.73
C THR A 968 30.54 -45.34 -33.50
N GLY A 969 29.31 -44.82 -33.36
CA GLY A 969 28.48 -45.08 -32.18
C GLY A 969 29.00 -44.49 -30.87
N ALA A 970 30.08 -43.69 -30.89
CA ALA A 970 30.55 -42.93 -29.73
C ALA A 970 29.84 -41.56 -29.67
N PRO A 971 29.28 -41.15 -28.51
CA PRO A 971 28.45 -39.95 -28.42
C PRO A 971 29.25 -38.65 -28.60
N CYS A 972 30.52 -38.61 -28.19
CA CYS A 972 31.37 -37.41 -28.28
C CYS A 972 32.65 -37.68 -29.06
N ARG A 973 32.77 -37.06 -30.25
CA ARG A 973 33.99 -37.01 -31.05
C ARG A 973 34.36 -35.56 -31.34
N HIS A 974 35.55 -35.16 -30.90
CA HIS A 974 36.03 -33.80 -31.13
C HIS A 974 36.68 -33.72 -32.50
N GLU A 975 36.01 -33.07 -33.45
CA GLU A 975 36.49 -32.95 -34.83
C GLU A 975 35.95 -31.69 -35.51
N SER A 976 36.79 -31.08 -36.34
CA SER A 976 36.35 -30.02 -37.25
C SER A 976 35.70 -30.66 -38.48
N ARG A 977 34.39 -30.88 -38.44
CA ARG A 977 33.61 -31.39 -39.59
C ARG A 977 32.38 -30.51 -39.89
N TYR A 978 31.97 -30.50 -41.16
CA TYR A 978 30.74 -29.88 -41.64
C TYR A 978 29.68 -30.95 -41.89
N ASP A 979 28.48 -30.78 -41.32
CA ASP A 979 27.31 -31.62 -41.59
C ASP A 979 26.39 -30.94 -42.61
N LEU A 980 25.49 -31.72 -43.23
CA LEU A 980 24.62 -31.25 -44.33
C LEU A 980 23.61 -30.22 -43.85
N THR A 981 23.06 -30.37 -42.65
CA THR A 981 22.09 -29.42 -42.08
C THR A 981 22.65 -28.69 -40.87
N TYR A 982 22.05 -27.54 -40.56
CA TYR A 982 22.44 -26.76 -39.39
C TYR A 982 22.08 -27.50 -38.09
N GLU A 983 20.94 -28.19 -38.05
CA GLU A 983 20.51 -28.98 -36.90
C GLU A 983 21.50 -30.11 -36.57
N GLN A 984 22.10 -30.73 -37.58
CA GLN A 984 23.16 -31.72 -37.39
C GLN A 984 24.43 -31.09 -36.78
N MET A 985 24.76 -29.85 -37.15
CA MET A 985 25.84 -29.09 -36.52
C MET A 985 25.55 -28.75 -35.05
N MET A 986 24.27 -28.59 -34.68
CA MET A 986 23.86 -28.34 -33.29
C MET A 986 23.78 -29.64 -32.47
N ALA A 987 23.43 -30.76 -33.08
CA ALA A 987 23.29 -32.06 -32.42
C ALA A 987 24.64 -32.78 -32.22
N ARG A 988 25.53 -32.18 -31.43
CA ARG A 988 26.87 -32.70 -31.07
C ARG A 988 27.14 -32.47 -29.58
N CYS A 989 28.17 -33.08 -29.01
CA CYS A 989 28.55 -32.76 -27.63
C CYS A 989 29.03 -31.31 -27.47
N TYR A 990 29.01 -30.82 -26.25
CA TYR A 990 29.51 -29.51 -25.89
C TYR A 990 30.91 -29.63 -25.27
N TRP A 991 31.90 -28.96 -25.88
CA TRP A 991 33.26 -28.87 -25.35
C TRP A 991 33.49 -27.44 -24.92
N ASP A 992 33.57 -27.20 -23.62
CA ASP A 992 33.52 -25.85 -23.09
C ASP A 992 34.67 -25.53 -22.16
N TYR A 993 35.17 -24.31 -22.30
CA TYR A 993 36.18 -23.73 -21.43
C TYR A 993 35.56 -22.63 -20.57
N VAL A 994 35.09 -23.05 -19.40
CA VAL A 994 34.37 -22.22 -18.44
C VAL A 994 35.37 -21.39 -17.63
N ARG A 995 35.17 -20.08 -17.56
CA ARG A 995 35.92 -19.15 -16.72
C ARG A 995 34.99 -18.43 -15.74
N VAL A 996 35.45 -18.32 -14.50
CA VAL A 996 34.79 -17.55 -13.43
C VAL A 996 35.68 -16.37 -13.11
N TYR A 997 35.15 -15.16 -13.30
CA TYR A 997 35.80 -13.92 -12.89
C TYR A 997 35.23 -13.50 -11.55
N ALA A 998 36.13 -13.33 -10.58
CA ALA A 998 35.86 -12.97 -9.20
C ALA A 998 36.62 -11.67 -8.83
N PRO A 999 36.37 -11.04 -7.67
CA PRO A 999 37.12 -9.87 -7.24
C PRO A 999 38.63 -10.11 -7.23
N GLY A 1000 39.41 -9.10 -7.61
CA GLY A 1000 40.86 -9.15 -7.49
C GLY A 1000 41.29 -9.46 -6.05
N GLY A 1001 42.19 -10.43 -5.88
CA GLY A 1001 42.60 -10.93 -4.56
C GLY A 1001 41.81 -12.14 -4.05
N SER A 1002 40.78 -12.60 -4.77
CA SER A 1002 40.08 -13.85 -4.44
C SER A 1002 41.00 -15.07 -4.58
N ARG A 1003 40.85 -16.06 -3.68
CA ARG A 1003 41.72 -17.24 -3.62
C ARG A 1003 40.91 -18.53 -3.70
N LEU A 1004 41.11 -19.29 -4.77
CA LEU A 1004 40.51 -20.62 -4.94
C LEU A 1004 40.95 -21.57 -3.83
N LEU A 1005 39.98 -22.29 -3.25
CA LEU A 1005 40.21 -23.30 -2.21
C LEU A 1005 39.95 -24.70 -2.74
N GLU A 1006 38.83 -24.87 -3.42
CA GLU A 1006 38.33 -26.15 -3.92
C GLU A 1006 37.50 -25.91 -5.18
N ALA A 1007 37.60 -26.81 -6.15
CA ALA A 1007 36.72 -26.83 -7.31
C ALA A 1007 36.45 -28.26 -7.76
N THR A 1008 35.29 -28.50 -8.38
CA THR A 1008 34.97 -29.79 -8.99
C THR A 1008 35.95 -30.09 -10.14
N PRO A 1009 36.71 -31.20 -10.10
CA PRO A 1009 37.53 -31.59 -11.23
C PRO A 1009 36.68 -32.23 -12.33
N HIS A 1010 36.97 -31.91 -13.59
CA HIS A 1010 36.30 -32.45 -14.77
C HIS A 1010 37.29 -33.24 -15.64
N PRO A 1011 37.65 -34.48 -15.26
CA PRO A 1011 38.60 -35.26 -16.04
C PRO A 1011 38.05 -35.58 -17.42
N VAL A 1012 38.85 -35.33 -18.46
CA VAL A 1012 38.48 -35.58 -19.86
C VAL A 1012 39.43 -36.61 -20.46
N PRO A 1013 38.93 -37.80 -20.84
CA PRO A 1013 39.74 -38.79 -21.52
C PRO A 1013 40.28 -38.25 -22.86
N GLY A 1014 41.56 -38.50 -23.14
CA GLY A 1014 42.25 -38.05 -24.34
C GLY A 1014 41.61 -38.55 -25.63
N ARG A 1015 40.91 -39.70 -25.59
CA ARG A 1015 40.11 -40.19 -26.71
C ARG A 1015 38.98 -39.24 -27.15
N LEU A 1016 38.56 -38.30 -26.29
CA LEU A 1016 37.56 -37.29 -26.58
C LEU A 1016 38.18 -35.97 -27.07
N LEU A 1017 39.50 -35.89 -27.17
CA LEU A 1017 40.27 -34.69 -27.51
C LEU A 1017 41.10 -34.92 -28.77
N LEU A 1018 41.30 -33.85 -29.55
CA LEU A 1018 42.17 -33.89 -30.73
C LEU A 1018 43.62 -34.26 -30.41
N THR A 1019 44.10 -33.94 -29.20
CA THR A 1019 45.48 -34.23 -28.76
C THR A 1019 45.71 -35.69 -28.42
N GLY A 1020 44.65 -36.46 -28.15
CA GLY A 1020 44.77 -37.83 -27.64
C GLY A 1020 45.26 -37.92 -26.20
N GLN A 1021 45.51 -36.79 -25.52
CA GLN A 1021 46.08 -36.75 -24.17
C GLN A 1021 45.00 -36.55 -23.11
N ASP A 1022 45.01 -37.37 -22.05
CA ASP A 1022 44.09 -37.23 -20.92
C ASP A 1022 44.29 -35.87 -20.22
N ARG A 1023 43.18 -35.25 -19.82
CA ARG A 1023 43.19 -34.09 -18.91
C ARG A 1023 42.71 -34.52 -17.53
N ALA A 1024 43.50 -34.20 -16.51
CA ALA A 1024 43.15 -34.47 -15.11
C ALA A 1024 41.89 -33.73 -14.65
N GLY A 1025 41.55 -32.62 -15.31
CA GLY A 1025 40.33 -31.86 -15.04
C GLY A 1025 40.42 -30.87 -13.88
N GLU A 1026 41.62 -30.65 -13.34
CA GLU A 1026 41.83 -29.67 -12.27
C GLU A 1026 41.53 -28.24 -12.76
N THR A 1027 40.92 -27.44 -11.90
CA THR A 1027 40.68 -26.02 -12.17
C THR A 1027 41.98 -25.23 -12.15
N GLU A 1028 42.17 -24.41 -13.18
CA GLU A 1028 43.33 -23.54 -13.36
C GLU A 1028 43.06 -22.17 -12.73
N VAL A 1029 44.05 -21.61 -12.02
CA VAL A 1029 44.04 -20.20 -11.61
C VAL A 1029 44.85 -19.43 -12.64
N LEU A 1030 44.18 -18.59 -13.43
CA LEU A 1030 44.81 -17.84 -14.51
C LEU A 1030 45.36 -16.50 -14.02
N PRO A 1031 46.30 -15.87 -14.76
CA PRO A 1031 46.63 -14.47 -14.54
C PRO A 1031 45.36 -13.62 -14.58
N GLY A 1032 45.26 -12.65 -13.66
CA GLY A 1032 44.10 -11.77 -13.60
C GLY A 1032 43.96 -10.91 -14.86
N GLU A 1033 42.72 -10.65 -15.26
CA GLU A 1033 42.34 -9.81 -16.40
C GLU A 1033 41.37 -8.74 -15.89
N GLY A 1034 41.52 -7.48 -16.32
CA GLY A 1034 40.68 -6.37 -15.84
C GLY A 1034 40.68 -6.19 -14.32
N GLY A 1035 41.77 -6.53 -13.62
CA GLY A 1035 41.85 -6.50 -12.16
C GLY A 1035 41.04 -7.60 -11.45
N ARG A 1036 40.55 -8.61 -12.17
CA ARG A 1036 39.77 -9.74 -11.65
C ARG A 1036 40.63 -10.96 -11.39
N ALA A 1037 40.25 -11.77 -10.42
CA ALA A 1037 40.80 -13.12 -10.25
C ALA A 1037 40.04 -14.08 -11.19
N VAL A 1038 40.74 -14.98 -11.87
CA VAL A 1038 40.13 -15.84 -12.89
C VAL A 1038 40.40 -17.31 -12.58
N PHE A 1039 39.33 -18.09 -12.45
CA PHE A 1039 39.37 -19.54 -12.28
C PHE A 1039 38.79 -20.21 -13.52
N ALA A 1040 39.44 -21.24 -14.05
CA ALA A 1040 39.03 -21.83 -15.31
C ALA A 1040 39.00 -23.36 -15.25
N THR A 1041 38.01 -23.97 -15.89
CA THR A 1041 37.92 -25.42 -16.04
C THR A 1041 37.43 -25.78 -17.43
N PHE A 1042 37.82 -26.97 -17.88
CA PHE A 1042 37.39 -27.52 -19.16
C PHE A 1042 36.47 -28.70 -18.93
N LEU A 1043 35.34 -28.76 -19.64
CA LEU A 1043 34.39 -29.86 -19.54
C LEU A 1043 33.91 -30.32 -20.92
N VAL A 1044 33.44 -31.56 -20.96
CA VAL A 1044 32.72 -32.14 -22.11
C VAL A 1044 31.37 -32.62 -21.61
N LEU A 1045 30.31 -32.26 -22.32
CA LEU A 1045 28.93 -32.59 -21.97
C LEU A 1045 28.23 -33.25 -23.16
N ALA A 1046 27.85 -34.51 -23.01
CA ALA A 1046 27.14 -35.25 -24.05
C ALA A 1046 25.64 -34.94 -24.05
N PRO A 1047 24.92 -35.22 -25.16
CA PRO A 1047 23.47 -35.13 -25.19
C PRO A 1047 22.77 -35.86 -24.04
N GLY A 1048 21.83 -35.18 -23.37
CA GLY A 1048 21.11 -35.70 -22.21
C GLY A 1048 21.87 -35.65 -20.89
N GLU A 1049 23.16 -35.31 -20.88
CA GLU A 1049 23.95 -35.20 -19.66
C GLU A 1049 23.67 -33.90 -18.91
N ARG A 1050 23.96 -33.95 -17.61
CA ARG A 1050 23.97 -32.80 -16.70
C ARG A 1050 25.25 -32.85 -15.87
N VAL A 1051 25.95 -31.73 -15.82
CA VAL A 1051 27.17 -31.56 -15.04
C VAL A 1051 27.01 -30.40 -14.06
N GLU A 1052 27.45 -30.59 -12.82
CA GLU A 1052 27.51 -29.55 -11.81
C GLU A 1052 28.97 -29.22 -11.46
N THR A 1053 29.35 -27.97 -11.74
CA THR A 1053 30.69 -27.43 -11.51
C THR A 1053 30.64 -26.52 -10.29
N ARG A 1054 31.36 -26.87 -9.22
CA ARG A 1054 31.40 -26.09 -7.98
C ARG A 1054 32.76 -25.41 -7.83
N PHE A 1055 32.76 -24.14 -7.43
CA PHE A 1055 33.95 -23.36 -7.06
C PHE A 1055 33.77 -22.83 -5.65
N VAL A 1056 34.77 -23.04 -4.78
CA VAL A 1056 34.83 -22.51 -3.41
C VAL A 1056 36.07 -21.64 -3.31
N TYR A 1057 35.89 -20.37 -2.97
CA TYR A 1057 36.99 -19.41 -2.88
C TYR A 1057 36.79 -18.42 -1.73
N ASP A 1058 37.90 -18.01 -1.11
CA ASP A 1058 37.90 -16.87 -0.18
C ASP A 1058 37.84 -15.58 -1.01
N LEU A 1059 36.97 -14.65 -0.61
CA LEU A 1059 36.90 -13.29 -1.14
C LEU A 1059 37.83 -12.38 -0.33
N PRO A 1060 38.36 -11.30 -0.92
CA PRO A 1060 39.12 -10.30 -0.17
C PRO A 1060 38.19 -9.52 0.77
N ALA A 1061 38.67 -9.14 1.96
CA ALA A 1061 37.88 -8.34 2.91
C ALA A 1061 37.40 -6.99 2.33
N SER A 1062 38.07 -6.49 1.28
CA SER A 1062 37.69 -5.27 0.55
C SER A 1062 36.35 -5.35 -0.17
N VAL A 1063 35.70 -6.53 -0.24
CA VAL A 1063 34.31 -6.63 -0.72
C VAL A 1063 33.30 -6.02 0.26
N LEU A 1064 33.73 -5.77 1.50
CA LEU A 1064 32.94 -5.12 2.55
C LEU A 1064 33.45 -3.69 2.77
N GLU A 1065 32.55 -2.72 2.67
CA GLU A 1065 32.81 -1.31 2.95
C GLU A 1065 32.25 -0.96 4.34
N ALA A 1066 33.01 -0.25 5.18
CA ALA A 1066 32.51 0.19 6.50
C ALA A 1066 31.50 1.34 6.34
N VAL A 1067 30.35 1.26 7.00
CA VAL A 1067 29.28 2.27 6.93
C VAL A 1067 28.78 2.62 8.33
N GLY A 1068 29.06 3.84 8.79
CA GLY A 1068 28.66 4.32 10.13
C GLY A 1068 29.32 3.56 11.29
N ASP A 1069 28.83 3.77 12.52
CA ASP A 1069 29.36 3.12 13.71
C ASP A 1069 28.91 1.65 13.77
N GLY A 1070 29.79 0.72 13.37
CA GLY A 1070 29.58 -0.74 13.47
C GLY A 1070 28.78 -1.38 12.33
N GLY A 1071 28.50 -0.63 11.25
CA GLY A 1071 27.84 -1.13 10.04
C GLY A 1071 28.81 -1.43 8.90
N TRP A 1072 28.36 -2.25 7.96
CA TRP A 1072 29.08 -2.59 6.75
C TRP A 1072 28.14 -2.73 5.55
N ARG A 1073 28.69 -2.52 4.35
CA ARG A 1073 28.03 -2.63 3.06
C ARG A 1073 28.70 -3.71 2.23
N TYR A 1074 27.90 -4.61 1.69
CA TYR A 1074 28.29 -5.59 0.69
C TYR A 1074 27.63 -5.24 -0.64
N ARG A 1075 28.44 -5.08 -1.68
CA ARG A 1075 27.97 -4.86 -3.06
C ARG A 1075 28.39 -6.06 -3.89
N LEU A 1076 27.46 -6.68 -4.60
CA LEU A 1076 27.70 -7.75 -5.57
C LEU A 1076 27.27 -7.27 -6.95
N TYR A 1077 28.19 -7.31 -7.90
CA TYR A 1077 27.91 -7.07 -9.32
C TYR A 1077 28.04 -8.38 -10.10
N VAL A 1078 26.92 -8.87 -10.64
CA VAL A 1078 26.88 -10.06 -11.50
C VAL A 1078 26.80 -9.60 -12.95
N GLN A 1079 27.89 -9.75 -13.69
CA GLN A 1079 27.97 -9.34 -15.09
C GLN A 1079 27.55 -10.48 -16.00
N LYS A 1080 26.69 -10.18 -16.98
CA LYS A 1080 26.23 -11.12 -18.00
C LYS A 1080 27.29 -11.27 -19.10
N GLN A 1081 27.48 -12.49 -19.59
CA GLN A 1081 28.28 -12.75 -20.79
C GLN A 1081 27.52 -12.35 -22.06
N GLY A 1082 28.22 -11.78 -23.04
CA GLY A 1082 27.62 -11.47 -24.33
C GLY A 1082 27.09 -12.72 -25.05
N GLY A 1083 26.01 -12.59 -25.82
CA GLY A 1083 25.44 -13.70 -26.62
C GLY A 1083 24.62 -14.72 -25.86
N THR A 1084 24.56 -14.61 -24.54
CA THR A 1084 23.79 -15.55 -23.71
C THR A 1084 22.34 -15.11 -23.58
N GLY A 1085 21.39 -16.05 -23.48
CA GLY A 1085 20.01 -15.72 -23.14
C GLY A 1085 19.85 -15.35 -21.65
N ALA A 1086 18.61 -15.18 -21.19
CA ALA A 1086 18.32 -15.06 -19.77
C ALA A 1086 18.65 -16.38 -19.04
N ARG A 1087 19.51 -16.29 -18.01
CA ARG A 1087 19.95 -17.45 -17.20
C ARG A 1087 19.38 -17.37 -15.77
N PRO A 1088 18.80 -18.45 -15.22
CA PRO A 1088 18.38 -18.46 -13.82
C PRO A 1088 19.58 -18.36 -12.87
N VAL A 1089 19.55 -17.37 -11.96
CA VAL A 1089 20.58 -17.14 -10.94
C VAL A 1089 19.94 -17.08 -9.55
N ARG A 1090 20.41 -17.93 -8.65
CA ARG A 1090 20.05 -17.90 -7.23
C ARG A 1090 21.21 -17.36 -6.41
N ILE A 1091 20.98 -16.29 -5.65
CA ILE A 1091 21.99 -15.69 -4.77
C ILE A 1091 21.55 -15.85 -3.32
N ALA A 1092 22.47 -16.28 -2.46
CA ALA A 1092 22.23 -16.45 -1.03
C ALA A 1092 23.34 -15.76 -0.23
N LEU A 1093 22.99 -14.73 0.54
CA LEU A 1093 23.92 -14.00 1.40
C LEU A 1093 23.67 -14.38 2.86
N ARG A 1094 24.63 -15.04 3.50
CA ARG A 1094 24.54 -15.46 4.90
C ARG A 1094 25.20 -14.41 5.79
N LEU A 1095 24.41 -13.67 6.53
CA LEU A 1095 24.87 -12.64 7.45
C LEU A 1095 25.32 -13.27 8.79
N PRO A 1096 26.16 -12.57 9.58
CA PRO A 1096 26.46 -12.94 10.97
C PRO A 1096 25.19 -13.11 11.81
N GLU A 1097 25.21 -13.96 12.84
CA GLU A 1097 24.02 -14.21 13.69
C GLU A 1097 23.54 -12.95 14.43
N GLU A 1098 24.46 -12.06 14.84
CA GLU A 1098 24.09 -10.80 15.48
C GLU A 1098 23.80 -9.66 14.48
N ALA A 1099 23.90 -9.89 13.18
CA ALA A 1099 23.70 -8.84 12.18
C ALA A 1099 22.21 -8.53 11.96
N ARG A 1100 21.89 -7.23 11.91
CA ARG A 1100 20.60 -6.69 11.50
C ARG A 1100 20.72 -6.07 10.12
N LEU A 1101 19.86 -6.49 9.20
CA LEU A 1101 19.70 -5.85 7.89
C LEU A 1101 19.26 -4.39 8.07
N VAL A 1102 20.04 -3.46 7.53
CA VAL A 1102 19.75 -2.01 7.55
C VAL A 1102 19.04 -1.59 6.26
N ALA A 1103 19.55 -2.01 5.11
CA ALA A 1103 18.96 -1.76 3.80
C ALA A 1103 19.40 -2.82 2.77
N ALA A 1104 18.60 -3.02 1.73
CA ALA A 1104 18.97 -3.83 0.57
C ALA A 1104 18.37 -3.24 -0.71
N THR A 1105 19.15 -3.21 -1.79
CA THR A 1105 18.69 -2.78 -3.12
C THR A 1105 19.24 -3.77 -4.17
N PRO A 1106 18.38 -4.51 -4.88
CA PRO A 1106 16.94 -4.69 -4.61
C PRO A 1106 16.70 -5.39 -3.25
N PHE A 1107 15.45 -5.38 -2.79
CA PHE A 1107 15.08 -6.19 -1.62
C PHE A 1107 15.16 -7.70 -1.94
N PRO A 1108 15.59 -8.53 -0.97
CA PRO A 1108 15.59 -9.98 -1.13
C PRO A 1108 14.15 -10.50 -1.31
N ASP A 1109 13.98 -11.54 -2.12
CA ASP A 1109 12.67 -12.16 -2.34
C ASP A 1109 12.19 -12.86 -1.08
N ARG A 1110 13.14 -13.46 -0.35
CA ARG A 1110 12.91 -14.13 0.91
C ARG A 1110 14.07 -13.90 1.86
N GLN A 1111 13.75 -13.76 3.14
CA GLN A 1111 14.72 -13.82 4.22
C GLN A 1111 14.37 -15.03 5.10
N VAL A 1112 15.31 -15.93 5.29
CA VAL A 1112 15.17 -17.11 6.16
C VAL A 1112 16.32 -17.05 7.17
N ASP A 1113 15.98 -16.88 8.44
CA ASP A 1113 16.95 -16.56 9.50
C ASP A 1113 17.80 -15.33 9.10
N ASN A 1114 19.12 -15.46 9.16
CA ASN A 1114 20.07 -14.42 8.71
C ASN A 1114 20.58 -14.65 7.28
N THR A 1115 19.81 -15.35 6.44
CA THR A 1115 20.13 -15.53 5.02
C THR A 1115 19.17 -14.73 4.14
N LEU A 1116 19.73 -13.87 3.30
CA LEU A 1116 19.01 -13.13 2.25
C LEU A 1116 19.04 -13.96 0.97
N LEU A 1117 17.86 -14.22 0.39
CA LEU A 1117 17.71 -15.02 -0.83
C LEU A 1117 17.20 -14.16 -1.97
N TYR A 1118 17.88 -14.24 -3.11
CA TYR A 1118 17.51 -13.61 -4.36
C TYR A 1118 17.38 -14.68 -5.46
N GLU A 1119 16.27 -14.65 -6.17
CA GLU A 1119 15.97 -15.47 -7.34
C GLU A 1119 15.75 -14.52 -8.52
N ARG A 1120 16.66 -14.56 -9.50
CA ARG A 1120 16.70 -13.62 -10.63
C ARG A 1120 16.92 -14.37 -11.94
N GLU A 1121 16.52 -13.74 -13.03
CA GLU A 1121 16.90 -14.12 -14.39
C GLU A 1121 17.95 -13.12 -14.88
N LEU A 1122 19.18 -13.57 -15.12
CA LEU A 1122 20.30 -12.73 -15.57
C LEU A 1122 20.16 -12.45 -17.07
N ARG A 1123 19.15 -11.63 -17.41
CA ARG A 1123 18.92 -11.09 -18.75
C ARG A 1123 19.79 -9.86 -19.03
N ARG A 1124 20.12 -9.12 -17.96
CA ARG A 1124 21.00 -7.95 -17.93
C ARG A 1124 21.94 -8.10 -16.75
N ASP A 1125 22.92 -7.21 -16.63
CA ASP A 1125 23.75 -7.15 -15.43
C ASP A 1125 22.89 -6.92 -14.19
N LEU A 1126 23.32 -7.49 -13.07
CA LEU A 1126 22.60 -7.45 -11.80
C LEU A 1126 23.50 -6.88 -10.71
N GLU A 1127 23.05 -5.81 -10.07
CA GLU A 1127 23.69 -5.27 -8.86
C GLU A 1127 22.82 -5.56 -7.63
N ILE A 1128 23.46 -6.03 -6.56
CA ILE A 1128 22.86 -6.20 -5.24
C ILE A 1128 23.71 -5.45 -4.22
N VAL A 1129 23.10 -4.50 -3.52
CA VAL A 1129 23.74 -3.76 -2.42
C VAL A 1129 23.00 -4.10 -1.13
N VAL A 1130 23.74 -4.49 -0.10
CA VAL A 1130 23.23 -4.85 1.22
C VAL A 1130 24.00 -4.10 2.29
N ASP A 1131 23.28 -3.29 3.08
CA ASP A 1131 23.80 -2.62 4.25
C ASP A 1131 23.33 -3.37 5.50
N ALA A 1132 24.24 -3.78 6.36
CA ALA A 1132 23.94 -4.48 7.61
C ALA A 1132 24.77 -3.90 8.76
N ALA A 1133 24.31 -4.08 9.99
CA ALA A 1133 25.03 -3.65 11.19
C ALA A 1133 24.93 -4.71 12.28
N LEU A 1134 25.98 -4.86 13.09
CA LEU A 1134 25.93 -5.75 14.24
C LEU A 1134 24.99 -5.16 15.30
N SER A 1135 24.17 -6.02 15.91
CA SER A 1135 23.29 -5.63 17.00
C SER A 1135 24.13 -5.35 18.24
N ASN A 1136 24.01 -4.15 18.81
CA ASN A 1136 24.62 -3.78 20.09
C ASN A 1136 24.05 -4.54 21.28
#